data_AF-A0A1H7YI68-F1
#
_entry.id   AF-A0A1H7YI68-F1
#
_cell.length_a   1.000
_cell.length_b   1.000
_cell.length_c   1.000
_cell.angle_alpha   90.00
_cell.angle_beta   90.00
_cell.angle_gamma   90.00
#
_symmetry.space_group_name_H-M   'P 1'
#
loop_
_entity.id
_entity.type
_entity.pdbx_description
1 polymer ?
#
loop_
_entity_poly.entity_id
_entity_poly.type
_entity_poly.pdbx_seq_one_letter_code
_entity_poly.pdbx_strand_id
1 'polypeptide(L)'
;MPLHPDLEAFLELATLAEEDGRPPMCDMSPDEARASYDQSTLALDGVGPDLPVEDIALRARDGATLRARLYRGAATGAPLPTLLYFHGGGYVVGGLDSHDALCRALAQRTPCAVLAIDYRLAPEHRFPTAFHDAEDAALWLAAHGGTHGLDTTRVAFAGDSVGGTLATALTLAARDAGRPQPLLQVLLYPCTSIRQDSESHRRYASGHLLEQRTLQWMFGHYLRSEDDRQDWRFAPLAARSLQGIAPAHIVLAEYDPLVDEGKAYAARLHEAGVRTHLEVHEGMVHDFARLSQVVEEADTLRSSLAQVLAEAFRRPADAASTPASIGAWVFHAHPDGHPLEARIDATKLTVGPQAGNEPASRWTLRGQAGTLRLEWPLDADQEPAEAHLLAAIEAAFVRHPECKTLSLQAPLPSLTRLVDAGAISLGAGQSPNVAREGFWQLPRVWQRNPREPFAQRHVMSQGKRHPLRPTKPVGTVYQRHIPWLSQTLTLDTVDIERDLPAFNRWMNDPVVSYFWEEQGDLAKHRAYLDAIAADPRVTGLIGRLDGEAFGYFEVYWAKEDRIAPFYDAGDHDRGWHALIGEARFRGKPFLTAWMPSVSHYLFLDDCRTQRIVIEPRADNHKMIKSLGRCGYAHVKEFDFPHKRAMLGMLLRERFFGEALWIPQGEQPTISPTSAKRAELPTEDTTCKSMT
;
A
#
# COMPACT_ATOMS: atom_id res chain seq x y z
N MET A 1 -12.87 9.41 -4.80
CA MET A 1 -12.63 9.28 -6.27
C MET A 1 -13.93 8.95 -6.98
N PRO A 2 -14.09 9.01 -8.32
CA PRO A 2 -15.24 8.36 -8.98
C PRO A 2 -15.20 6.84 -8.74
N LEU A 3 -16.35 6.18 -8.87
CA LEU A 3 -16.48 4.73 -8.84
C LEU A 3 -15.52 4.09 -9.87
N HIS A 4 -15.02 2.89 -9.60
CA HIS A 4 -14.16 2.19 -10.55
C HIS A 4 -14.92 1.92 -11.86
N PRO A 5 -14.35 2.19 -13.04
CA PRO A 5 -15.08 2.08 -14.32
C PRO A 5 -15.67 0.68 -14.57
N ASP A 6 -14.96 -0.39 -14.21
CA ASP A 6 -15.46 -1.75 -14.39
C ASP A 6 -16.61 -2.07 -13.42
N LEU A 7 -16.62 -1.46 -12.23
CA LEU A 7 -17.76 -1.56 -11.30
C LEU A 7 -18.94 -0.72 -11.78
N GLU A 8 -18.69 0.46 -12.35
CA GLU A 8 -19.73 1.29 -12.94
C GLU A 8 -20.45 0.53 -14.06
N ALA A 9 -19.70 -0.06 -15.00
CA ALA A 9 -20.24 -0.90 -16.06
C ALA A 9 -21.00 -2.13 -15.52
N PHE A 10 -20.47 -2.77 -14.48
CA PHE A 10 -21.15 -3.90 -13.83
C PHE A 10 -22.48 -3.48 -13.18
N LEU A 11 -22.53 -2.35 -12.47
CA LEU A 11 -23.74 -1.83 -11.85
C LEU A 11 -24.77 -1.39 -12.89
N GLU A 12 -24.36 -0.81 -14.01
CA GLU A 12 -25.25 -0.52 -15.15
C GLU A 12 -25.89 -1.80 -15.69
N LEU A 13 -25.11 -2.87 -15.89
CA LEU A 13 -25.64 -4.17 -16.32
C LEU A 13 -26.59 -4.78 -15.29
N ALA A 14 -26.29 -4.66 -14.00
CA ALA A 14 -27.18 -5.12 -12.94
C ALA A 14 -28.51 -4.35 -12.95
N THR A 15 -28.46 -3.03 -13.14
CA THR A 15 -29.65 -2.17 -13.25
C THR A 15 -30.52 -2.56 -14.45
N LEU A 16 -29.90 -2.78 -15.62
CA LEU A 16 -30.63 -3.23 -16.82
C LEU A 16 -31.29 -4.60 -16.61
N ALA A 17 -30.65 -5.52 -15.88
CA ALA A 17 -31.24 -6.82 -15.57
C ALA A 17 -32.46 -6.72 -14.64
N GLU A 18 -32.49 -5.73 -13.74
CA GLU A 18 -33.67 -5.43 -12.92
C GLU A 18 -34.81 -4.86 -13.77
N GLU A 19 -34.50 -3.98 -14.72
CA GLU A 19 -35.47 -3.44 -15.68
C GLU A 19 -36.07 -4.53 -16.60
N ASP A 20 -35.29 -5.55 -16.95
CA ASP A 20 -35.71 -6.73 -17.72
C ASP A 20 -36.51 -7.76 -16.90
N GLY A 21 -36.88 -7.41 -15.66
CA GLY A 21 -37.85 -8.17 -14.86
C GLY A 21 -37.24 -9.10 -13.81
N ARG A 22 -35.94 -9.02 -13.53
CA ARG A 22 -35.35 -9.69 -12.36
C ARG A 22 -35.70 -8.88 -11.10
N PRO A 23 -36.44 -9.45 -10.13
CA PRO A 23 -36.79 -8.68 -8.94
C PRO A 23 -35.54 -8.39 -8.09
N PRO A 24 -35.49 -7.25 -7.38
CA PRO A 24 -34.46 -6.99 -6.37
C PRO A 24 -34.48 -8.07 -5.28
N MET A 25 -33.32 -8.35 -4.67
CA MET A 25 -33.19 -9.42 -3.66
C MET A 25 -34.19 -9.26 -2.50
N CYS A 26 -34.45 -8.03 -2.06
CA CYS A 26 -35.39 -7.75 -0.97
C CYS A 26 -36.86 -8.07 -1.30
N ASP A 27 -37.18 -8.29 -2.57
CA ASP A 27 -38.53 -8.62 -3.05
C ASP A 27 -38.68 -10.13 -3.33
N MET A 28 -37.61 -10.92 -3.15
CA MET A 28 -37.62 -12.39 -3.25
C MET A 28 -37.94 -13.06 -1.90
N SER A 29 -38.35 -14.32 -1.93
CA SER A 29 -38.27 -15.17 -0.73
C SER A 29 -36.81 -15.49 -0.36
N PRO A 30 -36.50 -15.84 0.91
CA PRO A 30 -35.14 -16.23 1.30
C PRO A 30 -34.54 -17.35 0.45
N ASP A 31 -35.32 -18.37 0.09
CA ASP A 31 -34.84 -19.50 -0.72
C ASP A 31 -34.51 -19.08 -2.16
N GLU A 32 -35.34 -18.23 -2.77
CA GLU A 32 -35.05 -17.66 -4.10
C GLU A 32 -33.82 -16.76 -4.06
N ALA A 33 -33.68 -15.94 -3.00
CA ALA A 33 -32.52 -15.08 -2.80
C ALA A 33 -31.23 -15.88 -2.66
N ARG A 34 -31.24 -16.99 -1.89
CA ARG A 34 -30.10 -17.92 -1.74
C ARG A 34 -29.69 -18.53 -3.08
N ALA A 35 -30.66 -19.10 -3.81
CA ALA A 35 -30.39 -19.71 -5.12
C ALA A 35 -29.83 -18.70 -6.13
N SER A 36 -30.41 -17.49 -6.16
CA SER A 36 -29.95 -16.38 -7.02
C SER A 36 -28.53 -15.93 -6.65
N TYR A 37 -28.22 -15.82 -5.37
CA TYR A 37 -26.89 -15.43 -4.87
C TYR A 37 -25.81 -16.45 -5.25
N ASP A 38 -26.08 -17.73 -5.02
CA ASP A 38 -25.15 -18.81 -5.36
C ASP A 38 -24.91 -18.92 -6.87
N GLN A 39 -25.97 -18.81 -7.68
CA GLN A 39 -25.87 -18.84 -9.14
C GLN A 39 -25.04 -17.67 -9.67
N SER A 40 -25.22 -16.47 -9.11
CA SER A 40 -24.49 -15.27 -9.55
C SER A 40 -23.01 -15.31 -9.17
N THR A 41 -22.66 -15.93 -8.04
CA THR A 41 -21.29 -15.91 -7.52
C THR A 41 -20.28 -16.48 -8.51
N LEU A 42 -20.59 -17.60 -9.20
CA LEU A 42 -19.66 -18.21 -10.14
C LEU A 42 -19.26 -17.27 -11.30
N ALA A 43 -20.20 -16.42 -11.75
CA ALA A 43 -19.91 -15.45 -12.79
C ALA A 43 -19.08 -14.26 -12.28
N LEU A 44 -19.21 -13.92 -10.99
CA LEU A 44 -18.57 -12.75 -10.38
C LEU A 44 -17.18 -13.04 -9.80
N ASP A 45 -16.97 -14.24 -9.26
CA ASP A 45 -15.74 -14.62 -8.58
C ASP A 45 -14.96 -15.74 -9.29
N GLY A 46 -15.59 -16.40 -10.25
CA GLY A 46 -14.98 -17.49 -10.99
C GLY A 46 -14.73 -18.73 -10.13
N VAL A 47 -13.88 -19.62 -10.64
CA VAL A 47 -13.46 -20.84 -9.95
C VAL A 47 -12.13 -20.56 -9.25
N GLY A 48 -12.06 -20.85 -7.95
CA GLY A 48 -10.84 -20.70 -7.18
C GLY A 48 -9.74 -21.70 -7.60
N PRO A 49 -8.50 -21.51 -7.12
CA PRO A 49 -7.40 -22.43 -7.42
C PRO A 49 -7.68 -23.86 -6.94
N ASP A 50 -7.19 -24.82 -7.72
CA ASP A 50 -7.28 -26.24 -7.36
C ASP A 50 -6.37 -26.55 -6.16
N LEU A 51 -6.99 -27.04 -5.09
CA LEU A 51 -6.37 -27.27 -3.78
C LEU A 51 -7.08 -28.43 -3.08
N PRO A 52 -6.38 -29.16 -2.19
CA PRO A 52 -7.02 -30.11 -1.29
C PRO A 52 -8.11 -29.46 -0.42
N VAL A 53 -9.30 -30.03 -0.48
CA VAL A 53 -10.47 -29.60 0.30
C VAL A 53 -11.04 -30.81 1.05
N GLU A 54 -11.37 -30.61 2.32
CA GLU A 54 -12.02 -31.59 3.17
C GLU A 54 -13.31 -30.99 3.76
N ASP A 55 -14.44 -31.66 3.58
CA ASP A 55 -15.68 -31.29 4.26
C ASP A 55 -15.66 -31.82 5.71
N ILE A 56 -15.94 -30.93 6.65
CA ILE A 56 -15.93 -31.18 8.09
C ILE A 56 -17.36 -31.06 8.61
N ALA A 57 -17.73 -31.94 9.54
CA ALA A 57 -18.97 -31.86 10.30
C ALA A 57 -18.65 -31.61 11.77
N LEU A 58 -19.14 -30.49 12.32
CA LEU A 58 -18.98 -30.15 13.74
C LEU A 58 -20.34 -30.08 14.43
N ARG A 59 -20.36 -30.35 15.74
CA ARG A 59 -21.58 -30.35 16.54
C ARG A 59 -21.73 -29.02 17.28
N ALA A 60 -22.83 -28.33 17.05
CA ALA A 60 -23.23 -27.15 17.82
C ALA A 60 -23.75 -27.54 19.21
N ARG A 61 -23.84 -26.57 20.11
CA ARG A 61 -24.27 -26.74 21.51
C ARG A 61 -25.68 -27.31 21.68
N ASP A 62 -26.53 -27.13 20.67
CA ASP A 62 -27.91 -27.64 20.64
C ASP A 62 -28.03 -29.01 19.95
N GLY A 63 -26.90 -29.61 19.56
CA GLY A 63 -26.82 -30.90 18.89
C GLY A 63 -26.92 -30.85 17.37
N ALA A 64 -27.19 -29.68 16.78
CA ALA A 64 -27.19 -29.51 15.33
C ALA A 64 -25.81 -29.83 14.73
N THR A 65 -25.80 -30.38 13.53
CA THR A 65 -24.55 -30.55 12.76
C THR A 65 -24.35 -29.32 11.89
N LEU A 66 -23.24 -28.62 12.07
CA LEU A 66 -22.78 -27.56 11.19
C LEU A 66 -21.79 -28.15 10.19
N ARG A 67 -21.89 -27.71 8.93
CA ARG A 67 -20.90 -28.04 7.91
C ARG A 67 -19.77 -27.01 7.99
N ALA A 68 -18.58 -27.45 7.64
CA ALA A 68 -17.44 -26.59 7.44
C ALA A 68 -16.60 -27.15 6.28
N ARG A 69 -15.83 -26.28 5.63
CA ARG A 69 -14.93 -26.68 4.56
C ARG A 69 -13.51 -26.27 4.91
N LEU A 70 -12.61 -27.24 4.89
CA LEU A 70 -11.22 -27.09 5.24
C LEU A 70 -10.36 -27.08 3.99
N TYR A 71 -9.80 -25.92 3.68
CA TYR A 71 -8.89 -25.70 2.56
C TYR A 71 -7.44 -25.75 3.06
N ARG A 72 -6.58 -26.46 2.33
CA ARG A 72 -5.16 -26.54 2.65
C ARG A 72 -4.32 -26.12 1.45
N GLY A 73 -3.36 -25.22 1.70
CA GLY A 73 -2.27 -24.95 0.76
C GLY A 73 -1.31 -26.14 0.62
N ALA A 74 -0.14 -25.92 0.02
CA ALA A 74 0.85 -26.98 -0.19
C ALA A 74 1.25 -27.68 1.14
N ALA A 75 1.27 -29.02 1.13
CA ALA A 75 1.51 -29.83 2.32
C ALA A 75 2.94 -29.66 2.85
N THR A 76 3.07 -29.27 4.12
CA THR A 76 4.39 -29.07 4.78
C THR A 76 4.73 -30.19 5.79
N GLY A 77 3.80 -31.11 6.08
CA GLY A 77 3.99 -32.18 7.06
C GLY A 77 3.89 -31.75 8.53
N ALA A 78 3.69 -30.46 8.81
CA ALA A 78 3.52 -29.90 10.15
C ALA A 78 2.09 -29.33 10.34
N PRO A 79 1.59 -29.19 11.59
CA PRO A 79 0.30 -28.54 11.84
C PRO A 79 0.26 -27.11 11.29
N LEU A 80 -0.80 -26.80 10.53
CA LEU A 80 -0.94 -25.51 9.86
C LEU A 80 -1.62 -24.47 10.77
N PRO A 81 -1.12 -23.22 10.84
CA PRO A 81 -1.92 -22.10 11.37
C PRO A 81 -3.29 -22.07 10.71
N THR A 82 -4.31 -21.63 11.42
CA THR A 82 -5.70 -21.71 10.92
C THR A 82 -6.36 -20.35 10.84
N LEU A 83 -6.94 -20.03 9.69
CA LEU A 83 -7.91 -18.97 9.50
C LEU A 83 -9.31 -19.54 9.66
N LEU A 84 -10.02 -19.17 10.72
CA LEU A 84 -11.45 -19.47 10.88
C LEU A 84 -12.25 -18.40 10.14
N TYR A 85 -12.96 -18.79 9.08
CA TYR A 85 -13.63 -17.87 8.16
C TYR A 85 -15.16 -17.96 8.26
N PHE A 86 -15.82 -16.81 8.35
CA PHE A 86 -17.27 -16.66 8.33
C PHE A 86 -17.70 -15.86 7.11
N HIS A 87 -18.59 -16.43 6.30
CA HIS A 87 -19.06 -15.80 5.07
C HIS A 87 -20.04 -14.62 5.33
N GLY A 88 -20.12 -13.69 4.39
CA GLY A 88 -21.13 -12.63 4.37
C GLY A 88 -22.50 -13.10 3.87
N GLY A 89 -23.40 -12.14 3.56
CA GLY A 89 -24.75 -12.43 3.05
C GLY A 89 -25.90 -12.06 4.00
N GLY A 90 -25.68 -11.10 4.91
CA GLY A 90 -26.75 -10.54 5.74
C GLY A 90 -27.43 -11.51 6.71
N TYR A 91 -26.78 -12.64 7.01
CA TYR A 91 -27.32 -13.76 7.77
C TYR A 91 -28.45 -14.52 7.07
N VAL A 92 -28.76 -14.23 5.81
CA VAL A 92 -29.88 -14.82 5.07
C VAL A 92 -29.42 -15.62 3.84
N VAL A 93 -28.38 -15.12 3.15
CA VAL A 93 -27.77 -15.75 1.96
C VAL A 93 -26.30 -16.05 2.20
N GLY A 94 -25.65 -16.66 1.21
CA GLY A 94 -24.26 -17.08 1.29
C GLY A 94 -24.08 -18.45 1.93
N GLY A 95 -22.85 -18.93 1.93
CA GLY A 95 -22.48 -20.27 2.35
C GLY A 95 -21.11 -20.66 1.82
N LEU A 96 -20.73 -21.92 2.04
CA LEU A 96 -19.41 -22.45 1.64
C LEU A 96 -19.11 -22.27 0.15
N ASP A 97 -20.09 -22.52 -0.72
CA ASP A 97 -19.88 -22.47 -2.18
C ASP A 97 -19.75 -21.04 -2.68
N SER A 98 -20.53 -20.12 -2.14
CA SER A 98 -20.46 -18.69 -2.50
C SER A 98 -19.14 -18.01 -2.08
N HIS A 99 -18.38 -18.58 -1.16
CA HIS A 99 -17.10 -18.01 -0.70
C HIS A 99 -15.91 -18.92 -1.02
N ASP A 100 -16.12 -19.94 -1.86
CA ASP A 100 -15.15 -20.98 -2.13
C ASP A 100 -13.89 -20.44 -2.82
N ALA A 101 -14.06 -19.60 -3.84
CA ALA A 101 -12.96 -19.01 -4.57
C ALA A 101 -12.08 -18.10 -3.69
N LEU A 102 -12.71 -17.26 -2.87
CA LEU A 102 -12.02 -16.43 -1.88
C LEU A 102 -11.24 -17.28 -0.86
N CYS A 103 -11.87 -18.30 -0.26
CA CYS A 103 -11.22 -19.15 0.73
C CYS A 103 -10.05 -19.95 0.12
N ARG A 104 -10.21 -20.47 -1.10
CA ARG A 104 -9.14 -21.13 -1.86
C ARG A 104 -7.98 -20.18 -2.13
N ALA A 105 -8.26 -18.96 -2.60
CA ALA A 105 -7.21 -17.97 -2.86
C ALA A 105 -6.41 -17.65 -1.60
N LEU A 106 -7.07 -17.45 -0.46
CA LEU A 106 -6.41 -17.21 0.82
C LEU A 106 -5.58 -18.42 1.29
N ALA A 107 -6.12 -19.64 1.17
CA ALA A 107 -5.41 -20.87 1.54
C ALA A 107 -4.20 -21.17 0.63
N GLN A 108 -4.27 -20.80 -0.65
CA GLN A 108 -3.16 -20.97 -1.58
C GLN A 108 -2.01 -20.01 -1.28
N ARG A 109 -2.36 -18.74 -1.02
CA ARG A 109 -1.40 -17.63 -0.92
C ARG A 109 -0.81 -17.48 0.47
N THR A 110 -1.45 -18.08 1.48
CA THR A 110 -1.02 -18.03 2.88
C THR A 110 -0.53 -19.41 3.30
N PRO A 111 0.58 -19.52 4.07
CA PRO A 111 1.01 -20.80 4.65
C PRO A 111 0.11 -21.21 5.84
N CYS A 112 -1.20 -21.32 5.62
CA CYS A 112 -2.21 -21.64 6.61
C CYS A 112 -3.30 -22.56 6.03
N ALA A 113 -4.08 -23.17 6.92
CA ALA A 113 -5.36 -23.76 6.59
C ALA A 113 -6.46 -22.69 6.69
N VAL A 114 -7.50 -22.80 5.88
CA VAL A 114 -8.73 -22.00 6.02
C VAL A 114 -9.86 -22.94 6.38
N LEU A 115 -10.51 -22.72 7.52
CA LEU A 115 -11.70 -23.44 7.97
C LEU A 115 -12.91 -22.51 7.82
N ALA A 116 -13.65 -22.66 6.72
CA ALA A 116 -14.85 -21.89 6.46
C ALA A 116 -16.07 -22.56 7.10
N ILE A 117 -16.93 -21.78 7.76
CA ILE A 117 -18.06 -22.31 8.54
C ILE A 117 -19.39 -22.01 7.84
N ASP A 118 -20.21 -23.04 7.69
CA ASP A 118 -21.59 -22.99 7.17
C ASP A 118 -22.55 -22.77 8.36
N TYR A 119 -22.55 -21.56 8.90
CA TYR A 119 -23.39 -21.21 10.05
C TYR A 119 -24.87 -21.12 9.63
N ARG A 120 -25.79 -21.36 10.56
CA ARG A 120 -27.22 -21.38 10.24
C ARG A 120 -27.77 -19.99 9.92
N LEU A 121 -28.62 -19.93 8.90
CA LEU A 121 -29.17 -18.69 8.34
C LEU A 121 -30.58 -18.40 8.84
N ALA A 122 -30.92 -17.12 8.84
CA ALA A 122 -32.27 -16.60 9.03
C ALA A 122 -33.09 -16.69 7.73
N PRO A 123 -34.43 -16.72 7.82
CA PRO A 123 -35.26 -16.55 9.02
C PRO A 123 -35.46 -17.79 9.90
N GLU A 124 -35.01 -18.97 9.45
CA GLU A 124 -35.16 -20.25 10.16
C GLU A 124 -34.41 -20.22 11.50
N HIS A 125 -33.23 -19.60 11.49
CA HIS A 125 -32.35 -19.49 12.65
C HIS A 125 -32.00 -18.02 12.93
N ARG A 126 -32.94 -17.32 13.57
CA ARG A 126 -32.80 -15.91 13.98
C ARG A 126 -31.67 -15.70 15.00
N PHE A 127 -31.29 -14.44 15.18
CA PHE A 127 -30.33 -13.98 16.19
C PHE A 127 -30.64 -14.56 17.58
N PRO A 128 -29.64 -15.01 18.35
CA PRO A 128 -28.19 -15.00 18.08
C PRO A 128 -27.65 -16.34 17.52
N THR A 129 -28.46 -17.14 16.81
CA THR A 129 -28.05 -18.50 16.40
C THR A 129 -26.75 -18.54 15.60
N ALA A 130 -26.60 -17.70 14.57
CA ALA A 130 -25.35 -17.62 13.79
C ALA A 130 -24.11 -17.28 14.64
N PHE A 131 -24.28 -16.44 15.68
CA PHE A 131 -23.19 -16.14 16.62
C PHE A 131 -22.85 -17.35 17.51
N HIS A 132 -23.86 -18.10 17.98
CA HIS A 132 -23.60 -19.33 18.72
C HIS A 132 -22.90 -20.38 17.86
N ASP A 133 -23.27 -20.50 16.59
CA ASP A 133 -22.62 -21.40 15.64
C ASP A 133 -21.16 -21.01 15.40
N ALA A 134 -20.86 -19.71 15.28
CA ALA A 134 -19.50 -19.21 15.18
C ALA A 134 -18.66 -19.51 16.44
N GLU A 135 -19.26 -19.34 17.64
CA GLU A 135 -18.61 -19.69 18.91
C GLU A 135 -18.36 -21.20 19.03
N ASP A 136 -19.34 -22.02 18.65
CA ASP A 136 -19.23 -23.48 18.69
C ASP A 136 -18.17 -23.99 17.69
N ALA A 137 -18.05 -23.36 16.52
CA ALA A 137 -17.00 -23.66 15.56
C ALA A 137 -15.60 -23.34 16.09
N ALA A 138 -15.44 -22.21 16.79
CA ALA A 138 -14.17 -21.84 17.42
C ALA A 138 -13.78 -22.79 18.56
N LEU A 139 -14.75 -23.19 19.38
CA LEU A 139 -14.56 -24.19 20.43
C LEU A 139 -14.22 -25.57 19.85
N TRP A 140 -14.89 -25.96 18.76
CA TRP A 140 -14.58 -27.18 18.03
C TRP A 140 -13.16 -27.15 17.48
N LEU A 141 -12.73 -26.05 16.86
CA LEU A 141 -11.37 -25.87 16.35
C LEU A 141 -10.34 -26.02 17.47
N ALA A 142 -10.56 -25.39 18.63
CA ALA A 142 -9.65 -25.49 19.77
C ALA A 142 -9.53 -26.93 20.30
N ALA A 143 -10.64 -27.69 20.32
CA ALA A 143 -10.67 -29.04 20.88
C ALA A 143 -10.24 -30.14 19.89
N HIS A 144 -10.56 -29.99 18.60
CA HIS A 144 -10.41 -31.06 17.60
C HIS A 144 -9.48 -30.65 16.45
N GLY A 145 -9.09 -29.39 16.30
CA GLY A 145 -8.25 -28.95 15.19
C GLY A 145 -6.94 -29.74 15.06
N GLY A 146 -6.33 -30.10 16.19
CA GLY A 146 -5.10 -30.90 16.21
C GLY A 146 -5.24 -32.26 15.50
N THR A 147 -6.41 -32.90 15.56
CA THR A 147 -6.64 -34.19 14.88
C THR A 147 -6.79 -34.04 13.36
N HIS A 148 -7.03 -32.83 12.88
CA HIS A 148 -7.09 -32.47 11.45
C HIS A 148 -5.79 -31.82 10.95
N GLY A 149 -4.71 -31.89 11.74
CA GLY A 149 -3.41 -31.29 11.39
C GLY A 149 -3.41 -29.76 11.46
N LEU A 150 -4.24 -29.18 12.33
CA LEU A 150 -4.33 -27.74 12.54
C LEU A 150 -3.60 -27.33 13.81
N ASP A 151 -2.89 -26.21 13.74
CA ASP A 151 -2.27 -25.54 14.87
C ASP A 151 -3.31 -24.65 15.57
N THR A 152 -3.83 -25.15 16.69
CA THR A 152 -4.86 -24.47 17.48
C THR A 152 -4.31 -23.32 18.34
N THR A 153 -2.99 -23.13 18.37
CA THR A 153 -2.33 -22.01 19.08
C THR A 153 -2.10 -20.80 18.17
N ARG A 154 -2.16 -21.00 16.85
CA ARG A 154 -1.99 -19.95 15.83
C ARG A 154 -3.25 -19.82 14.99
N VAL A 155 -4.27 -19.18 15.56
CA VAL A 155 -5.57 -18.99 14.93
C VAL A 155 -5.83 -17.52 14.64
N ALA A 156 -6.36 -17.21 13.47
CA ALA A 156 -6.92 -15.91 13.13
C ALA A 156 -8.42 -16.05 12.81
N PHE A 157 -9.21 -15.02 13.10
CA PHE A 157 -10.63 -14.97 12.75
C PHE A 157 -10.84 -14.02 11.59
N ALA A 158 -11.67 -14.39 10.62
CA ALA A 158 -11.95 -13.56 9.48
C ALA A 158 -13.38 -13.68 8.99
N GLY A 159 -13.83 -12.67 8.27
CA GLY A 159 -15.07 -12.73 7.53
C GLY A 159 -15.36 -11.41 6.83
N ASP A 160 -16.34 -11.47 5.94
CA ASP A 160 -16.80 -10.35 5.14
C ASP A 160 -18.23 -9.97 5.51
N SER A 161 -18.53 -8.67 5.45
CA SER A 161 -19.85 -8.12 5.82
C SER A 161 -20.27 -8.59 7.23
N VAL A 162 -21.42 -9.26 7.35
CA VAL A 162 -21.88 -9.89 8.60
C VAL A 162 -20.97 -11.01 9.13
N GLY A 163 -20.19 -11.65 8.26
CA GLY A 163 -19.14 -12.59 8.67
C GLY A 163 -18.01 -11.88 9.41
N GLY A 164 -17.68 -10.65 9.02
CA GLY A 164 -16.78 -9.77 9.77
C GLY A 164 -17.37 -9.40 11.14
N THR A 165 -18.68 -9.18 11.21
CA THR A 165 -19.41 -9.00 12.48
C THR A 165 -19.27 -10.22 13.40
N LEU A 166 -19.45 -11.42 12.86
CA LEU A 166 -19.27 -12.68 13.61
C LEU A 166 -17.82 -12.83 14.11
N ALA A 167 -16.82 -12.57 13.27
CA ALA A 167 -15.41 -12.65 13.64
C ALA A 167 -15.04 -11.70 14.80
N THR A 168 -15.53 -10.47 14.75
CA THR A 168 -15.25 -9.50 15.81
C THR A 168 -16.04 -9.77 17.09
N ALA A 169 -17.31 -10.18 16.98
CA ALA A 169 -18.12 -10.61 18.11
C ALA A 169 -17.50 -11.84 18.80
N LEU A 170 -17.02 -12.81 18.03
CA LEU A 170 -16.33 -13.98 18.57
C LEU A 170 -15.05 -13.58 19.34
N THR A 171 -14.33 -12.57 18.86
CA THR A 171 -13.14 -12.03 19.53
C THR A 171 -13.49 -11.41 20.89
N LEU A 172 -14.59 -10.64 20.95
CA LEU A 172 -15.14 -10.09 22.20
C LEU A 172 -15.58 -11.21 23.15
N ALA A 173 -16.28 -12.22 22.64
CA ALA A 173 -16.72 -13.38 23.42
C ALA A 173 -15.55 -14.16 24.02
N ALA A 174 -14.49 -14.36 23.24
CA ALA A 174 -13.28 -15.02 23.71
C ALA A 174 -12.64 -14.26 24.88
N ARG A 175 -12.58 -12.92 24.82
CA ARG A 175 -12.07 -12.10 25.92
C ARG A 175 -12.97 -12.24 27.15
N ASP A 176 -14.28 -12.09 26.98
CA ASP A 176 -15.23 -12.10 28.10
C ASP A 176 -15.27 -13.47 28.80
N ALA A 177 -14.99 -14.55 28.06
CA ALA A 177 -14.88 -15.91 28.57
C ALA A 177 -13.46 -16.28 29.07
N GLY A 178 -12.49 -15.37 29.03
CA GLY A 178 -11.10 -15.63 29.42
C GLY A 178 -10.37 -16.66 28.54
N ARG A 179 -10.80 -16.81 27.29
CA ARG A 179 -10.22 -17.74 26.31
C ARG A 179 -9.07 -17.07 25.54
N PRO A 180 -8.14 -17.86 24.96
CA PRO A 180 -7.10 -17.32 24.10
C PRO A 180 -7.67 -16.44 22.98
N GLN A 181 -7.03 -15.30 22.77
CA GLN A 181 -7.36 -14.41 21.66
C GLN A 181 -6.80 -14.96 20.35
N PRO A 182 -7.48 -14.74 19.20
CA PRO A 182 -6.85 -14.99 17.91
C PRO A 182 -5.63 -14.07 17.74
N LEU A 183 -4.69 -14.45 16.87
CA LEU A 183 -3.52 -13.65 16.52
C LEU A 183 -3.91 -12.36 15.78
N LEU A 184 -5.02 -12.41 15.04
CA LEU A 184 -5.54 -11.33 14.22
C LEU A 184 -7.05 -11.55 13.97
N GLN A 185 -7.81 -10.47 13.90
CA GLN A 185 -9.14 -10.44 13.27
C GLN A 185 -9.05 -9.69 11.92
N VAL A 186 -9.47 -10.33 10.82
CA VAL A 186 -9.51 -9.73 9.47
C VAL A 186 -10.97 -9.45 9.11
N LEU A 187 -11.33 -8.17 9.02
CA LEU A 187 -12.71 -7.72 8.89
C LEU A 187 -12.89 -7.03 7.54
N LEU A 188 -13.57 -7.69 6.60
CA LEU A 188 -13.90 -7.09 5.30
C LEU A 188 -15.27 -6.43 5.41
N TYR A 189 -15.30 -5.10 5.31
CA TYR A 189 -16.48 -4.21 5.34
C TYR A 189 -17.54 -4.66 6.35
N PRO A 190 -17.20 -4.77 7.65
CA PRO A 190 -18.06 -5.40 8.64
C PRO A 190 -19.31 -4.57 8.97
N CYS A 191 -20.42 -5.24 9.25
CA CYS A 191 -21.57 -4.59 9.89
C CYS A 191 -21.27 -4.37 11.39
N THR A 192 -21.37 -3.14 11.90
CA THR A 192 -20.96 -2.86 13.29
C THR A 192 -21.94 -2.03 14.09
N SER A 193 -22.84 -1.26 13.46
CA SER A 193 -23.72 -0.33 14.15
C SER A 193 -25.06 -0.94 14.59
N ILE A 194 -25.71 -0.27 15.54
CA ILE A 194 -27.07 -0.57 16.02
C ILE A 194 -28.12 -0.24 14.94
N ARG A 195 -27.85 0.80 14.12
CA ARG A 195 -28.80 1.43 13.19
C ARG A 195 -28.11 1.83 11.89
N GLN A 196 -28.81 1.61 10.79
CA GLN A 196 -28.34 1.88 9.44
C GLN A 196 -28.69 3.32 9.02
N ASP A 197 -28.18 4.31 9.76
CA ASP A 197 -28.55 5.73 9.65
C ASP A 197 -27.36 6.71 9.59
N SER A 198 -26.15 6.22 9.32
CA SER A 198 -24.96 7.05 9.05
C SER A 198 -25.11 7.91 7.78
N GLU A 199 -24.13 8.80 7.55
CA GLU A 199 -24.08 9.56 6.29
C GLU A 199 -23.86 8.63 5.10
N SER A 200 -22.95 7.66 5.21
CA SER A 200 -22.75 6.63 4.17
C SER A 200 -24.01 5.83 3.87
N HIS A 201 -24.79 5.45 4.88
CA HIS A 201 -26.07 4.77 4.67
C HIS A 201 -27.06 5.61 3.84
N ARG A 202 -27.11 6.93 4.05
CA ARG A 202 -27.94 7.83 3.24
C ARG A 202 -27.38 8.04 1.84
N ARG A 203 -26.07 8.23 1.73
CA ARG A 203 -25.40 8.56 0.46
C ARG A 203 -25.41 7.40 -0.53
N TYR A 204 -25.26 6.17 -0.04
CA TYR A 204 -25.18 4.96 -0.85
C TYR A 204 -26.42 4.07 -0.67
N ALA A 205 -27.57 4.67 -0.37
CA ALA A 205 -28.81 3.93 -0.08
C ALA A 205 -29.30 3.06 -1.25
N SER A 206 -28.95 3.41 -2.50
CA SER A 206 -29.31 2.71 -3.73
C SER A 206 -28.19 2.80 -4.77
N GLY A 207 -28.19 1.88 -5.74
CA GLY A 207 -27.34 1.95 -6.94
C GLY A 207 -25.84 1.64 -6.73
N HIS A 208 -25.45 1.05 -5.60
CA HIS A 208 -24.06 0.74 -5.26
C HIS A 208 -23.89 -0.71 -4.76
N LEU A 209 -24.58 -1.65 -5.43
CA LEU A 209 -24.68 -3.09 -5.11
C LEU A 209 -25.41 -3.41 -3.80
N LEU A 210 -24.91 -2.94 -2.65
CA LEU A 210 -25.59 -3.12 -1.37
C LEU A 210 -26.56 -1.96 -1.12
N GLU A 211 -27.86 -2.28 -1.14
CA GLU A 211 -28.90 -1.27 -0.95
C GLU A 211 -29.47 -1.27 0.47
N GLN A 212 -29.97 -0.10 0.88
CA GLN A 212 -30.61 0.09 2.18
C GLN A 212 -31.82 -0.83 2.37
N ARG A 213 -32.66 -1.00 1.33
CA ARG A 213 -33.83 -1.91 1.39
C ARG A 213 -33.41 -3.36 1.62
N THR A 214 -32.35 -3.80 0.94
CA THR A 214 -31.79 -5.15 1.10
C THR A 214 -31.24 -5.38 2.51
N LEU A 215 -30.47 -4.44 3.05
CA LEU A 215 -30.00 -4.50 4.44
C LEU A 215 -31.16 -4.57 5.45
N GLN A 216 -32.19 -3.74 5.28
CA GLN A 216 -33.35 -3.73 6.16
C GLN A 216 -34.12 -5.06 6.10
N TRP A 217 -34.27 -5.62 4.90
CA TRP A 217 -34.91 -6.93 4.70
C TRP A 217 -34.09 -8.06 5.37
N MET A 218 -32.78 -8.09 5.18
CA MET A 218 -31.87 -9.06 5.80
C MET A 218 -31.95 -9.01 7.33
N PHE A 219 -31.83 -7.81 7.92
CA PHE A 219 -31.91 -7.64 9.37
C PHE A 219 -33.32 -7.88 9.93
N GLY A 220 -34.38 -7.64 9.14
CA GLY A 220 -35.76 -7.99 9.50
C GLY A 220 -36.00 -9.49 9.61
N HIS A 221 -35.34 -10.30 8.79
CA HIS A 221 -35.33 -11.76 8.93
C HIS A 221 -34.48 -12.22 10.10
N TYR A 222 -33.31 -11.61 10.29
CA TYR A 222 -32.34 -12.04 11.29
C TYR A 222 -32.73 -11.71 12.73
N LEU A 223 -33.16 -10.48 13.00
CA LEU A 223 -33.47 -10.05 14.37
C LEU A 223 -34.82 -10.63 14.84
N ARG A 224 -34.93 -10.91 16.14
CA ARG A 224 -36.20 -11.37 16.74
C ARG A 224 -37.05 -10.19 17.17
N SER A 225 -36.41 -9.11 17.59
CA SER A 225 -37.05 -7.88 18.05
C SER A 225 -36.09 -6.69 17.92
N GLU A 226 -36.62 -5.48 18.09
CA GLU A 226 -35.82 -4.25 18.06
C GLU A 226 -34.79 -4.15 19.21
N ASP A 227 -35.03 -4.83 20.33
CA ASP A 227 -34.10 -4.87 21.46
C ASP A 227 -32.78 -5.57 21.10
N ASP A 228 -32.81 -6.54 20.17
CA ASP A 228 -31.61 -7.26 19.71
C ASP A 228 -30.57 -6.32 19.08
N ARG A 229 -30.99 -5.16 18.57
CA ARG A 229 -30.08 -4.18 17.95
C ARG A 229 -29.07 -3.59 18.93
N GLN A 230 -29.39 -3.58 20.22
CA GLN A 230 -28.50 -3.07 21.28
C GLN A 230 -27.46 -4.11 21.71
N ASP A 231 -27.60 -5.36 21.26
CA ASP A 231 -26.70 -6.43 21.63
C ASP A 231 -25.40 -6.34 20.82
N TRP A 232 -24.26 -6.36 21.52
CA TRP A 232 -22.93 -6.24 20.89
C TRP A 232 -22.61 -7.40 19.94
N ARG A 233 -23.31 -8.53 20.06
CA ARG A 233 -23.18 -9.67 19.13
C ARG A 233 -23.75 -9.38 17.74
N PHE A 234 -24.69 -8.45 17.66
CA PHE A 234 -25.21 -7.92 16.40
C PHE A 234 -24.52 -6.61 16.02
N ALA A 235 -24.34 -5.71 16.99
CA ALA A 235 -23.74 -4.40 16.79
C ALA A 235 -22.45 -4.23 17.64
N PRO A 236 -21.30 -4.76 17.19
CA PRO A 236 -20.03 -4.64 17.90
C PRO A 236 -19.64 -3.22 18.32
N LEU A 237 -20.07 -2.20 17.57
CA LEU A 237 -19.86 -0.79 17.92
C LEU A 237 -20.58 -0.38 19.22
N ALA A 238 -21.55 -1.15 19.69
CA ALA A 238 -22.26 -0.97 20.96
C ALA A 238 -21.56 -1.64 22.15
N ALA A 239 -20.48 -2.41 21.92
CA ALA A 239 -19.77 -3.10 22.99
C ALA A 239 -19.26 -2.11 24.05
N ARG A 240 -19.49 -2.40 25.33
CA ARG A 240 -19.11 -1.52 26.45
C ARG A 240 -17.61 -1.25 26.51
N SER A 241 -16.79 -2.26 26.18
CA SER A 241 -15.35 -2.15 26.09
C SER A 241 -14.83 -2.97 24.92
N LEU A 242 -13.83 -2.44 24.22
CA LEU A 242 -13.05 -3.14 23.19
C LEU A 242 -11.62 -3.44 23.67
N GLN A 243 -11.27 -3.13 24.92
CA GLN A 243 -9.92 -3.38 25.43
C GLN A 243 -9.66 -4.89 25.50
N GLY A 244 -8.39 -5.27 25.31
CA GLY A 244 -7.92 -6.64 25.51
C GLY A 244 -8.34 -7.64 24.42
N ILE A 245 -8.87 -7.17 23.29
CA ILE A 245 -9.15 -8.04 22.14
C ILE A 245 -7.99 -8.04 21.12
N ALA A 246 -7.98 -9.04 20.25
CA ALA A 246 -6.96 -9.24 19.23
C ALA A 246 -6.78 -8.04 18.28
N PRO A 247 -5.55 -7.83 17.74
CA PRO A 247 -5.31 -6.87 16.66
C PRO A 247 -6.29 -7.03 15.50
N ALA A 248 -6.68 -5.93 14.86
CA ALA A 248 -7.62 -5.91 13.75
C ALA A 248 -6.99 -5.39 12.46
N HIS A 249 -7.31 -6.05 11.34
CA HIS A 249 -7.08 -5.55 10.00
C HIS A 249 -8.46 -5.34 9.34
N ILE A 250 -8.83 -4.09 9.12
CA ILE A 250 -10.17 -3.68 8.66
C ILE A 250 -10.04 -3.13 7.24
N VAL A 251 -10.80 -3.70 6.33
CA VAL A 251 -10.86 -3.32 4.92
C VAL A 251 -12.24 -2.75 4.65
N LEU A 252 -12.36 -1.53 4.16
CA LEU A 252 -13.63 -0.90 3.81
C LEU A 252 -13.64 -0.51 2.33
N ALA A 253 -14.83 -0.35 1.76
CA ALA A 253 -15.03 0.17 0.41
C ALA A 253 -15.55 1.63 0.46
N GLU A 254 -15.10 2.50 -0.45
CA GLU A 254 -15.50 3.92 -0.48
C GLU A 254 -17.00 4.12 -0.76
N TYR A 255 -17.56 3.30 -1.65
CA TYR A 255 -18.96 3.33 -2.10
C TYR A 255 -19.77 2.22 -1.42
N ASP A 256 -19.78 2.23 -0.09
CA ASP A 256 -20.43 1.23 0.73
C ASP A 256 -21.25 1.91 1.85
N PRO A 257 -22.53 1.58 2.05
CA PRO A 257 -23.31 2.03 3.20
C PRO A 257 -22.61 1.82 4.56
N LEU A 258 -21.78 0.79 4.70
CA LEU A 258 -21.13 0.39 5.94
C LEU A 258 -19.81 1.12 6.22
N VAL A 259 -19.32 1.96 5.32
CA VAL A 259 -17.98 2.57 5.46
C VAL A 259 -17.84 3.44 6.70
N ASP A 260 -18.86 4.21 7.08
CA ASP A 260 -18.77 5.10 8.24
C ASP A 260 -18.81 4.34 9.56
N GLU A 261 -19.63 3.29 9.66
CA GLU A 261 -19.66 2.45 10.87
C GLU A 261 -18.39 1.62 11.01
N GLY A 262 -17.83 1.12 9.91
CA GLY A 262 -16.51 0.48 9.91
C GLY A 262 -15.39 1.42 10.39
N LYS A 263 -15.38 2.68 9.93
CA LYS A 263 -14.46 3.72 10.40
C LYS A 263 -14.66 4.02 11.89
N ALA A 264 -15.92 4.13 12.34
CA ALA A 264 -16.24 4.36 13.75
C ALA A 264 -15.76 3.19 14.63
N TYR A 265 -15.90 1.95 14.16
CA TYR A 265 -15.42 0.79 14.88
C TYR A 265 -13.89 0.77 14.97
N ALA A 266 -13.20 1.06 13.86
CA ALA A 266 -11.74 1.18 13.84
C ALA A 266 -11.23 2.26 14.82
N ALA A 267 -11.92 3.40 14.89
CA ALA A 267 -11.61 4.46 15.85
C ALA A 267 -11.78 4.00 17.30
N ARG A 268 -12.90 3.32 17.63
CA ARG A 268 -13.11 2.77 18.97
C ARG A 268 -12.07 1.70 19.36
N LEU A 269 -11.63 0.87 18.41
CA LEU A 269 -10.54 -0.09 18.66
C LEU A 269 -9.24 0.62 18.98
N HIS A 270 -8.91 1.67 18.21
CA HIS A 270 -7.72 2.49 18.45
C HIS A 270 -7.76 3.17 19.83
N GLU A 271 -8.89 3.77 20.19
CA GLU A 271 -9.13 4.38 21.51
C GLU A 271 -9.00 3.37 22.65
N ALA A 272 -9.39 2.12 22.42
CA ALA A 272 -9.25 1.02 23.37
C ALA A 272 -7.83 0.42 23.43
N GLY A 273 -6.87 0.98 22.69
CA GLY A 273 -5.48 0.49 22.65
C GLY A 273 -5.29 -0.79 21.85
N VAL A 274 -6.28 -1.20 21.05
CA VAL A 274 -6.17 -2.35 20.15
C VAL A 274 -5.37 -1.93 18.92
N ARG A 275 -4.43 -2.78 18.51
CA ARG A 275 -3.66 -2.53 17.28
C ARG A 275 -4.58 -2.71 16.07
N THR A 276 -4.86 -1.60 15.41
CA THR A 276 -5.80 -1.55 14.29
C THR A 276 -5.10 -1.03 13.04
N HIS A 277 -5.20 -1.79 11.96
CA HIS A 277 -4.92 -1.34 10.61
C HIS A 277 -6.26 -1.12 9.90
N LEU A 278 -6.49 0.08 9.37
CA LEU A 278 -7.68 0.43 8.60
C LEU A 278 -7.25 0.80 7.18
N GLU A 279 -7.83 0.11 6.20
CA GLU A 279 -7.68 0.42 4.78
C GLU A 279 -9.05 0.74 4.19
N VAL A 280 -9.15 1.84 3.45
CA VAL A 280 -10.35 2.19 2.69
C VAL A 280 -10.00 2.14 1.21
N HIS A 281 -10.64 1.22 0.48
CA HIS A 281 -10.45 1.02 -0.95
C HIS A 281 -11.30 2.01 -1.73
N GLU A 282 -10.62 3.00 -2.32
CA GLU A 282 -11.21 4.04 -3.17
C GLU A 282 -11.87 3.42 -4.42
N GLY A 283 -13.03 3.93 -4.81
CA GLY A 283 -13.76 3.48 -5.99
C GLY A 283 -14.38 2.08 -5.92
N MET A 284 -14.22 1.35 -4.81
CA MET A 284 -14.79 0.02 -4.61
C MET A 284 -16.18 0.07 -3.96
N VAL A 285 -16.98 -0.97 -4.18
CA VAL A 285 -18.32 -1.20 -3.58
C VAL A 285 -18.29 -2.27 -2.50
N HIS A 286 -19.39 -2.44 -1.78
CA HIS A 286 -19.57 -3.57 -0.86
C HIS A 286 -19.33 -4.91 -1.57
N ASP A 287 -18.89 -5.93 -0.84
CA ASP A 287 -18.65 -7.29 -1.36
C ASP A 287 -17.53 -7.43 -2.42
N PHE A 288 -16.77 -6.35 -2.71
CA PHE A 288 -15.77 -6.36 -3.79
C PHE A 288 -14.68 -7.43 -3.65
N ALA A 289 -14.41 -7.94 -2.44
CA ALA A 289 -13.44 -9.02 -2.24
C ALA A 289 -13.84 -10.32 -2.96
N ARG A 290 -15.11 -10.47 -3.37
CA ARG A 290 -15.66 -11.59 -4.15
C ARG A 290 -15.91 -11.27 -5.62
N LEU A 291 -15.46 -10.11 -6.11
CA LEU A 291 -15.71 -9.66 -7.47
C LEU A 291 -14.46 -9.82 -8.36
N SER A 292 -13.73 -10.92 -8.23
CA SER A 292 -12.44 -11.12 -8.92
C SER A 292 -12.53 -11.27 -10.44
N GLN A 293 -13.72 -11.55 -10.99
CA GLN A 293 -13.97 -11.51 -12.44
C GLN A 293 -14.44 -10.14 -12.93
N VAL A 294 -14.74 -9.21 -12.01
CA VAL A 294 -15.23 -7.86 -12.35
C VAL A 294 -14.12 -6.82 -12.17
N VAL A 295 -13.35 -6.92 -11.08
CA VAL A 295 -12.28 -5.97 -10.74
C VAL A 295 -11.00 -6.66 -10.28
N GLU A 296 -9.86 -6.18 -10.79
CA GLU A 296 -8.52 -6.66 -10.40
C GLU A 296 -8.19 -6.34 -8.94
N GLU A 297 -8.79 -5.28 -8.38
CA GLU A 297 -8.66 -4.89 -6.98
C GLU A 297 -9.07 -6.00 -6.01
N ALA A 298 -10.02 -6.87 -6.38
CA ALA A 298 -10.40 -8.02 -5.57
C ALA A 298 -9.24 -9.01 -5.40
N ASP A 299 -8.51 -9.31 -6.49
CA ASP A 299 -7.36 -10.21 -6.45
C ASP A 299 -6.16 -9.57 -5.74
N THR A 300 -5.97 -8.27 -5.94
CA THR A 300 -4.98 -7.46 -5.23
C THR A 300 -5.22 -7.48 -3.73
N LEU A 301 -6.48 -7.30 -3.31
CA LEU A 301 -6.88 -7.40 -1.90
C LEU A 301 -6.56 -8.79 -1.34
N ARG A 302 -6.96 -9.86 -2.04
CA ARG A 302 -6.66 -11.25 -1.61
C ARG A 302 -5.17 -11.48 -1.39
N SER A 303 -4.31 -10.93 -2.25
CA SER A 303 -2.86 -10.99 -2.11
C SER A 303 -2.36 -10.22 -0.88
N SER A 304 -2.89 -9.01 -0.65
CA SER A 304 -2.56 -8.20 0.53
C SER A 304 -2.97 -8.91 1.83
N LEU A 305 -4.18 -9.46 1.88
CA LEU A 305 -4.68 -10.23 3.03
C LEU A 305 -3.81 -11.45 3.33
N ALA A 306 -3.35 -12.17 2.30
CA ALA A 306 -2.46 -13.30 2.47
C ALA A 306 -1.12 -12.91 3.11
N GLN A 307 -0.55 -11.75 2.75
CA GLN A 307 0.67 -11.22 3.37
C GLN A 307 0.44 -10.85 4.84
N VAL A 308 -0.68 -10.18 5.13
CA VAL A 308 -1.08 -9.81 6.49
C VAL A 308 -1.24 -11.05 7.38
N LEU A 309 -1.91 -12.08 6.87
CA LEU A 309 -2.09 -13.35 7.56
C LEU A 309 -0.75 -14.09 7.75
N ALA A 310 0.09 -14.15 6.73
CA ALA A 310 1.40 -14.79 6.81
C ALA A 310 2.33 -14.11 7.84
N GLU A 311 2.25 -12.79 7.98
CA GLU A 311 2.94 -12.04 9.03
C GLU A 311 2.37 -12.36 10.42
N ALA A 312 1.04 -12.39 10.57
CA ALA A 312 0.40 -12.74 11.84
C ALA A 312 0.81 -14.15 12.31
N PHE A 313 0.80 -15.13 11.42
CA PHE A 313 1.13 -16.53 11.71
C PHE A 313 2.62 -16.84 11.93
N ARG A 314 3.52 -15.91 11.57
CA ARG A 314 4.97 -16.02 11.85
C ARG A 314 5.31 -15.67 13.30
N ARG A 315 4.41 -15.03 14.06
CA ARG A 315 4.66 -14.69 15.46
C ARG A 315 4.57 -15.94 16.35
N PRO A 316 5.53 -16.17 17.26
CA PRO A 316 5.45 -17.29 18.20
C PRO A 316 4.25 -17.11 19.16
N ALA A 317 3.55 -18.21 19.44
CA ALA A 317 2.32 -18.24 20.25
C ALA A 317 2.51 -17.79 21.71
N ASP A 318 3.72 -17.92 22.26
CA ASP A 318 4.08 -17.52 23.64
C ASP A 318 4.14 -15.99 23.87
N ALA A 319 3.89 -15.17 22.83
CA ALA A 319 3.79 -13.72 22.96
C ALA A 319 2.40 -13.25 23.48
N ALA A 320 1.48 -14.16 23.79
CA ALA A 320 0.17 -13.84 24.36
C ALA A 320 0.19 -13.88 25.90
N SER A 321 -0.11 -12.73 26.53
CA SER A 321 -0.25 -12.46 27.98
C SER A 321 0.95 -11.84 28.70
N THR A 322 1.34 -10.68 28.22
CA THR A 322 1.77 -9.54 29.06
C THR A 322 1.19 -8.31 28.36
N PRO A 323 0.80 -7.20 29.03
CA PRO A 323 0.58 -5.96 28.29
C PRO A 323 1.93 -5.61 27.66
N ALA A 324 2.14 -6.04 26.43
CA ALA A 324 3.32 -5.71 25.67
C ALA A 324 3.30 -4.19 25.57
N SER A 325 4.41 -3.55 25.97
CA SER A 325 4.67 -2.19 25.54
C SER A 325 4.36 -2.10 24.04
N ILE A 326 3.74 -1.00 23.64
CA ILE A 326 3.43 -0.65 22.25
C ILE A 326 4.56 -1.18 21.37
N GLY A 327 4.31 -2.24 20.60
CA GLY A 327 5.37 -2.96 19.89
C GLY A 327 6.21 -1.97 19.09
N ALA A 328 7.54 -2.03 19.27
CA ALA A 328 8.45 -1.07 18.68
C ALA A 328 8.22 -0.98 17.15
N TRP A 329 7.99 0.23 16.63
CA TRP A 329 7.94 0.47 15.19
C TRP A 329 9.33 0.23 14.60
N VAL A 330 9.43 -0.65 13.62
CA VAL A 330 10.70 -1.04 12.99
C VAL A 330 10.81 -0.38 11.62
N PHE A 331 11.99 0.14 11.31
CA PHE A 331 12.31 0.76 10.04
C PHE A 331 13.73 0.42 9.61
N HIS A 332 13.91 0.15 8.32
CA HIS A 332 15.20 -0.17 7.75
C HIS A 332 15.80 1.04 7.03
N ALA A 333 17.03 1.39 7.39
CA ALA A 333 17.79 2.49 6.80
C ALA A 333 19.08 1.96 6.18
N HIS A 334 19.60 2.67 5.17
CA HIS A 334 20.79 2.23 4.42
C HIS A 334 21.87 3.32 4.22
N PRO A 335 22.19 4.15 5.23
CA PRO A 335 23.17 5.22 5.06
C PRO A 335 24.55 4.66 4.74
N ASP A 336 25.21 5.26 3.75
CA ASP A 336 26.48 4.83 3.16
C ASP A 336 26.44 3.33 2.71
N GLY A 337 25.25 2.79 2.45
CA GLY A 337 25.01 1.39 2.10
C GLY A 337 25.05 0.41 3.28
N HIS A 338 25.10 0.89 4.53
CA HIS A 338 25.07 0.05 5.72
C HIS A 338 23.63 -0.33 6.12
N PRO A 339 23.25 -1.62 6.14
CA PRO A 339 21.92 -2.03 6.51
C PRO A 339 21.72 -1.88 8.03
N LEU A 340 20.98 -0.85 8.41
CA LEU A 340 20.62 -0.54 9.79
C LEU A 340 19.13 -0.77 10.03
N GLU A 341 18.80 -1.06 11.28
CA GLU A 341 17.45 -1.17 11.78
C GLU A 341 17.24 -0.13 12.88
N ALA A 342 16.23 0.70 12.70
CA ALA A 342 15.71 1.64 13.68
C ALA A 342 14.46 1.04 14.35
N ARG A 343 14.43 1.01 15.67
CA ARG A 343 13.27 0.60 16.46
C ARG A 343 12.79 1.75 17.33
N ILE A 344 11.51 2.11 17.25
CA ILE A 344 10.89 3.16 18.07
C ILE A 344 9.84 2.54 18.99
N ASP A 345 10.12 2.50 20.29
CA ASP A 345 9.16 2.15 21.34
C ASP A 345 8.84 3.40 22.17
N ALA A 346 7.60 3.89 22.07
CA ALA A 346 7.19 5.19 22.61
C ALA A 346 8.12 6.33 22.16
N THR A 347 8.95 6.85 23.07
CA THR A 347 9.95 7.90 22.79
C THR A 347 11.36 7.36 22.63
N LYS A 348 11.58 6.06 22.80
CA LYS A 348 12.90 5.44 22.73
C LYS A 348 13.16 4.97 21.31
N LEU A 349 14.15 5.58 20.65
CA LEU A 349 14.62 5.16 19.33
C LEU A 349 15.97 4.44 19.49
N THR A 350 16.08 3.21 19.01
CA THR A 350 17.36 2.49 18.96
C THR A 350 17.76 2.22 17.52
N VAL A 351 19.03 2.42 17.17
CA VAL A 351 19.56 2.11 15.84
C VAL A 351 20.77 1.20 15.96
N GLY A 352 20.75 0.08 15.25
CA GLY A 352 21.85 -0.88 15.18
C GLY A 352 21.84 -1.68 13.86
N PRO A 353 22.78 -2.62 13.67
CA PRO A 353 22.80 -3.43 12.45
C PRO A 353 21.59 -4.36 12.37
N GLN A 354 21.15 -4.67 11.14
CA GLN A 354 20.07 -5.66 10.91
C GLN A 354 20.49 -7.09 11.30
N ALA A 355 21.79 -7.38 11.26
CA ALA A 355 22.37 -8.66 11.68
C ALA A 355 23.72 -8.43 12.36
N GLY A 356 23.95 -9.09 13.51
CA GLY A 356 25.20 -9.01 14.28
C GLY A 356 25.02 -8.51 15.72
N ASN A 357 26.11 -8.51 16.48
CA ASN A 357 26.16 -8.10 17.89
C ASN A 357 26.75 -6.70 18.10
N GLU A 358 26.79 -5.85 17.06
CA GLU A 358 27.31 -4.48 17.24
C GLU A 358 26.39 -3.66 18.16
N PRO A 359 26.96 -2.75 18.97
CA PRO A 359 26.19 -1.99 19.94
C PRO A 359 25.21 -1.03 19.25
N ALA A 360 23.92 -1.17 19.58
CA ALA A 360 22.89 -0.25 19.12
C ALA A 360 23.02 1.11 19.83
N SER A 361 22.97 2.18 19.06
CA SER A 361 22.79 3.54 19.57
C SER A 361 21.38 3.74 20.13
N ARG A 362 21.24 4.62 21.12
CA ARG A 362 19.96 4.89 21.80
C ARG A 362 19.71 6.39 21.83
N TRP A 363 18.50 6.76 21.45
CA TRP A 363 18.06 8.13 21.28
C TRP A 363 16.71 8.32 21.96
N THR A 364 16.39 9.56 22.30
CA THR A 364 15.03 9.95 22.69
C THR A 364 14.39 10.75 21.57
N LEU A 365 13.31 10.23 20.99
CA LEU A 365 12.46 10.88 20.00
C LEU A 365 11.21 11.42 20.68
N ARG A 366 10.94 12.71 20.53
CA ARG A 366 9.71 13.37 21.03
C ARG A 366 9.03 14.08 19.87
N GLY A 367 7.78 13.74 19.59
CA GLY A 367 6.98 14.36 18.54
C GLY A 367 5.62 14.82 19.06
N GLN A 368 5.26 16.08 18.80
CA GLN A 368 3.90 16.63 18.94
C GLN A 368 3.64 17.57 17.76
N ALA A 369 2.41 17.56 17.21
CA ALA A 369 1.96 18.33 16.04
C ALA A 369 2.88 19.49 15.59
N GLY A 370 3.69 19.23 14.55
CA GLY A 370 4.58 20.22 13.91
C GLY A 370 5.96 20.41 14.57
N THR A 371 6.21 19.78 15.72
CA THR A 371 7.49 19.82 16.44
C THR A 371 8.05 18.41 16.63
N LEU A 372 9.27 18.20 16.16
CA LEU A 372 9.98 16.93 16.25
C LEU A 372 11.35 17.18 16.88
N ARG A 373 11.69 16.41 17.92
CA ARG A 373 12.99 16.49 18.60
C ARG A 373 13.63 15.13 18.73
N LEU A 374 14.90 15.05 18.38
CA LEU A 374 15.75 13.88 18.55
C LEU A 374 16.92 14.22 19.48
N GLU A 375 17.08 13.45 20.57
CA GLU A 375 18.02 13.73 21.64
C GLU A 375 19.00 12.56 21.82
N TRP A 376 20.29 12.85 21.72
CA TRP A 376 21.38 11.98 22.17
C TRP A 376 21.50 12.06 23.70
N PRO A 377 21.72 10.94 24.40
CA PRO A 377 21.87 10.94 25.86
C PRO A 377 23.02 11.85 26.29
N LEU A 378 22.76 12.72 27.29
CA LEU A 378 23.74 13.67 27.82
C LEU A 378 24.86 12.99 28.62
N ASP A 379 24.61 11.78 29.10
CA ASP A 379 25.49 10.93 29.90
C ASP A 379 26.25 9.89 29.04
N ALA A 380 26.15 9.96 27.72
CA ALA A 380 26.88 9.06 26.82
C ALA A 380 28.37 9.42 26.78
N ASP A 381 29.23 8.45 27.10
CA ASP A 381 30.69 8.58 27.05
C ASP A 381 31.27 8.67 25.62
N GLN A 382 30.43 8.44 24.60
CA GLN A 382 30.83 8.39 23.19
C GLN A 382 29.87 9.17 22.30
N GLU A 383 30.40 9.67 21.18
CA GLU A 383 29.62 10.28 20.11
C GLU A 383 28.84 9.22 19.31
N PRO A 384 27.65 9.57 18.76
CA PRO A 384 26.93 8.66 17.87
C PRO A 384 27.73 8.40 16.60
N ALA A 385 27.81 7.14 16.19
CA ALA A 385 28.27 6.81 14.84
C ALA A 385 27.41 7.54 13.80
N GLU A 386 28.04 8.14 12.78
CA GLU A 386 27.31 8.99 11.83
C GLU A 386 26.23 8.23 11.05
N ALA A 387 26.49 6.97 10.68
CA ALA A 387 25.48 6.11 10.05
C ALA A 387 24.25 5.91 10.97
N HIS A 388 24.47 5.75 12.27
CA HIS A 388 23.37 5.64 13.24
C HIS A 388 22.59 6.96 13.38
N LEU A 389 23.28 8.10 13.35
CA LEU A 389 22.64 9.42 13.37
C LEU A 389 21.77 9.64 12.12
N LEU A 390 22.28 9.32 10.92
CA LEU A 390 21.54 9.43 9.67
C LEU A 390 20.28 8.54 9.68
N ALA A 391 20.43 7.28 10.06
CA ALA A 391 19.31 6.34 10.18
C ALA A 391 18.28 6.78 11.24
N ALA A 392 18.73 7.39 12.34
CA ALA A 392 17.83 7.92 13.37
C ALA A 392 17.01 9.12 12.86
N ILE A 393 17.63 10.03 12.12
CA ILE A 393 16.94 11.17 11.49
C ILE A 393 15.94 10.70 10.44
N GLU A 394 16.33 9.74 9.58
CA GLU A 394 15.47 9.15 8.57
C GLU A 394 14.23 8.50 9.22
N ALA A 395 14.45 7.63 10.21
CA ALA A 395 13.40 6.97 10.97
C ALA A 395 12.43 7.97 11.61
N ALA A 396 12.95 9.07 12.16
CA ALA A 396 12.14 10.13 12.76
C ALA A 396 11.24 10.83 11.72
N PHE A 397 11.76 11.21 10.55
CA PHE A 397 10.95 11.83 9.49
C PHE A 397 9.95 10.88 8.84
N VAL A 398 10.28 9.59 8.73
CA VAL A 398 9.36 8.58 8.21
C VAL A 398 8.23 8.31 9.21
N ARG A 399 8.53 8.30 10.52
CA ARG A 399 7.54 8.15 11.58
C ARG A 399 6.62 9.36 11.71
N HIS A 400 7.13 10.56 11.41
CA HIS A 400 6.44 11.85 11.50
C HIS A 400 6.48 12.60 10.16
N PRO A 401 5.79 12.09 9.12
CA PRO A 401 5.83 12.65 7.77
C PRO A 401 5.19 14.05 7.65
N GLU A 402 4.46 14.51 8.65
CA GLU A 402 3.92 15.88 8.76
C GLU A 402 5.00 16.90 9.15
N CYS A 403 6.09 16.46 9.79
CA CYS A 403 7.13 17.36 10.28
C CYS A 403 8.12 17.73 9.17
N LYS A 404 8.30 19.04 8.95
CA LYS A 404 9.26 19.58 7.97
C LYS A 404 10.66 19.78 8.56
N THR A 405 10.77 19.85 9.87
CA THR A 405 12.01 20.14 10.60
C THR A 405 12.14 19.25 11.82
N LEU A 406 13.37 18.92 12.20
CA LEU A 406 13.72 18.14 13.39
C LEU A 406 14.77 18.90 14.21
N SER A 407 14.46 19.18 15.47
CA SER A 407 15.42 19.72 16.44
C SER A 407 16.32 18.59 16.91
N LEU A 408 17.63 18.75 16.75
CA LEU A 408 18.62 17.74 17.08
C LEU A 408 19.47 18.20 18.26
N GLN A 409 19.54 17.36 19.29
CA GLN A 409 20.46 17.52 20.40
C GLN A 409 21.50 16.41 20.33
N ALA A 410 22.70 16.73 19.84
CA ALA A 410 23.83 15.82 19.75
C ALA A 410 25.15 16.61 19.83
N PRO A 411 26.29 15.98 20.15
CA PRO A 411 27.59 16.64 20.19
C PRO A 411 27.93 17.33 18.85
N LEU A 412 28.37 18.60 18.90
CA LEU A 412 28.69 19.38 17.70
C LEU A 412 29.69 18.71 16.74
N PRO A 413 30.77 18.04 17.20
CA PRO A 413 31.69 17.37 16.28
C PRO A 413 30.98 16.37 15.36
N SER A 414 30.03 15.60 15.88
CA SER A 414 29.22 14.64 15.11
C SER A 414 28.27 15.31 14.11
N LEU A 415 28.02 16.62 14.22
CA LEU A 415 27.12 17.38 13.34
C LEU A 415 27.86 18.13 12.23
N THR A 416 29.17 18.34 12.36
CA THR A 416 29.97 19.19 11.46
C THR A 416 29.76 18.85 9.99
N ARG A 417 29.84 17.58 9.60
CA ARG A 417 29.66 17.16 8.20
C ARG A 417 28.24 17.43 7.68
N LEU A 418 27.23 17.34 8.54
CA LEU A 418 25.84 17.61 8.15
C LEU A 418 25.55 19.12 8.08
N VAL A 419 26.25 19.92 8.87
CA VAL A 419 26.25 21.39 8.78
C VAL A 419 26.93 21.82 7.48
N ASP A 420 28.12 21.29 7.18
CA ASP A 420 28.87 21.59 5.94
C ASP A 420 28.08 21.17 4.69
N ALA A 421 27.32 20.07 4.78
CA ALA A 421 26.44 19.61 3.71
C ALA A 421 25.10 20.39 3.61
N GLY A 422 24.84 21.35 4.51
CA GLY A 422 23.63 22.17 4.51
C GLY A 422 22.36 21.45 4.99
N ALA A 423 22.48 20.24 5.54
CA ALA A 423 21.33 19.52 6.11
C ALA A 423 20.95 20.02 7.51
N ILE A 424 21.90 20.64 8.22
CA ILE A 424 21.69 21.22 9.55
C ILE A 424 21.92 22.73 9.52
N SER A 425 20.95 23.48 10.05
CA SER A 425 21.10 24.91 10.32
C SER A 425 21.40 25.15 11.80
N LEU A 426 22.40 25.99 12.08
CA LEU A 426 22.76 26.44 13.44
C LEU A 426 22.30 27.90 13.62
N GLY A 427 21.17 28.12 14.29
CA GLY A 427 20.72 29.47 14.66
C GLY A 427 21.44 29.96 15.91
N ALA A 428 21.73 31.27 16.02
CA ALA A 428 22.34 31.84 17.21
C ALA A 428 21.45 31.59 18.45
N GLY A 429 21.93 30.78 19.40
CA GLY A 429 21.18 30.41 20.61
C GLY A 429 20.06 29.37 20.41
N GLN A 430 19.96 28.76 19.22
CA GLN A 430 18.97 27.71 18.92
C GLN A 430 19.62 26.33 18.84
N SER A 431 18.88 25.29 19.21
CA SER A 431 19.31 23.91 19.00
C SER A 431 19.52 23.64 17.49
N PRO A 432 20.51 22.82 17.10
CA PRO A 432 20.70 22.40 15.72
C PRO A 432 19.39 21.90 15.10
N ASN A 433 19.05 22.38 13.91
CA ASN A 433 17.79 22.03 13.25
C ASN A 433 18.08 21.35 11.90
N VAL A 434 17.52 20.16 11.71
CA VAL A 434 17.56 19.42 10.45
C VAL A 434 16.33 19.76 9.63
N ALA A 435 16.52 20.35 8.45
CA ALA A 435 15.45 20.52 7.48
C ALA A 435 15.23 19.22 6.71
N ARG A 436 13.99 18.70 6.66
CA ARG A 436 13.68 17.47 5.93
C ARG A 436 14.10 17.56 4.46
N GLU A 437 13.85 18.71 3.86
CA GLU A 437 14.22 19.01 2.47
C GLU A 437 15.74 18.90 2.24
N GLY A 438 16.54 19.44 3.15
CA GLY A 438 18.01 19.35 3.08
C GLY A 438 18.52 17.94 3.34
N PHE A 439 17.94 17.24 4.33
CA PHE A 439 18.29 15.86 4.66
C PHE A 439 18.06 14.90 3.48
N TRP A 440 16.90 15.00 2.81
CA TRP A 440 16.60 14.17 1.65
C TRP A 440 17.50 14.47 0.45
N GLN A 441 18.20 15.61 0.42
CA GLN A 441 19.17 15.92 -0.63
C GLN A 441 20.58 15.34 -0.37
N LEU A 442 20.82 14.68 0.77
CA LEU A 442 22.11 14.06 1.09
C LEU A 442 22.30 12.73 0.34
N PRO A 443 23.20 12.65 -0.67
CA PRO A 443 23.33 11.44 -1.49
C PRO A 443 23.73 10.21 -0.67
N ARG A 444 24.56 10.40 0.34
CA ARG A 444 25.07 9.36 1.25
C ARG A 444 23.99 8.59 2.01
N VAL A 445 22.79 9.13 2.19
CA VAL A 445 21.69 8.40 2.84
C VAL A 445 21.13 7.31 1.91
N TRP A 446 21.20 7.54 0.59
CA TRP A 446 20.48 6.78 -0.43
C TRP A 446 21.39 6.08 -1.44
N GLN A 447 22.67 6.46 -1.50
CA GLN A 447 23.65 5.94 -2.44
C GLN A 447 24.79 5.27 -1.67
N ARG A 448 25.18 4.08 -2.12
CA ARG A 448 26.27 3.31 -1.49
C ARG A 448 27.64 3.95 -1.69
N ASN A 449 27.87 4.54 -2.86
CA ASN A 449 29.13 5.20 -3.22
C ASN A 449 28.81 6.53 -3.91
N PRO A 450 28.40 7.56 -3.16
CA PRO A 450 28.06 8.84 -3.74
C PRO A 450 29.29 9.47 -4.38
N ARG A 451 29.12 10.00 -5.58
CA ARG A 451 30.21 10.60 -6.34
C ARG A 451 30.41 12.05 -5.90
N GLU A 452 31.66 12.48 -5.89
CA GLU A 452 31.98 13.89 -5.77
C GLU A 452 31.37 14.69 -6.93
N PRO A 453 30.93 15.95 -6.71
CA PRO A 453 30.46 16.82 -7.78
C PRO A 453 31.49 16.91 -8.92
N PHE A 454 31.10 16.46 -10.11
CA PHE A 454 32.03 16.39 -11.25
C PHE A 454 32.37 17.80 -11.77
N ALA A 455 33.65 18.12 -11.86
CA ALA A 455 34.12 19.43 -12.33
C ALA A 455 33.57 19.78 -13.72
N GLN A 456 32.96 20.96 -13.85
CA GLN A 456 32.28 21.34 -15.09
C GLN A 456 33.28 21.74 -16.17
N ARG A 457 33.43 20.88 -17.18
CA ARG A 457 34.16 21.15 -18.42
C ARG A 457 33.24 20.87 -19.59
N HIS A 458 33.24 21.73 -20.61
CA HIS A 458 32.37 21.53 -21.76
C HIS A 458 33.10 20.79 -22.87
N VAL A 459 32.34 19.94 -23.56
CA VAL A 459 32.76 19.21 -24.76
C VAL A 459 31.72 19.42 -25.86
N MET A 460 32.07 19.02 -27.08
CA MET A 460 31.19 19.02 -28.23
C MET A 460 31.04 17.57 -28.71
N SER A 461 29.82 17.05 -28.76
CA SER A 461 29.51 15.75 -29.36
C SER A 461 28.26 15.88 -30.23
N GLN A 462 28.26 15.22 -31.40
CA GLN A 462 27.15 15.28 -32.37
C GLN A 462 26.62 16.71 -32.66
N GLY A 463 27.52 17.70 -32.71
CA GLY A 463 27.17 19.10 -32.97
C GLY A 463 26.52 19.84 -31.79
N LYS A 464 26.44 19.23 -30.60
CA LYS A 464 25.88 19.85 -29.38
C LYS A 464 26.97 20.11 -28.35
N ARG A 465 26.98 21.32 -27.78
CA ARG A 465 27.83 21.69 -26.65
C ARG A 465 27.16 21.30 -25.33
N HIS A 466 27.81 20.48 -24.52
CA HIS A 466 27.30 20.02 -23.23
C HIS A 466 28.45 19.80 -22.23
N PRO A 467 28.17 19.68 -20.92
CA PRO A 467 29.17 19.27 -19.95
C PRO A 467 29.72 17.86 -20.25
N LEU A 468 31.01 17.67 -20.01
CA LEU A 468 31.64 16.37 -19.93
C LEU A 468 30.94 15.57 -18.83
N ARG A 469 30.43 14.39 -19.19
CA ARG A 469 29.70 13.52 -18.26
C ARG A 469 30.67 12.68 -17.44
N PRO A 470 30.35 12.39 -16.17
CA PRO A 470 31.13 11.47 -15.37
C PRO A 470 31.09 10.07 -16.00
N THR A 471 32.06 9.23 -15.64
CA THR A 471 32.02 7.80 -15.98
C THR A 471 30.77 7.15 -15.40
N LYS A 472 30.26 6.14 -16.10
CA LYS A 472 29.08 5.39 -15.64
C LYS A 472 29.39 4.71 -14.30
N PRO A 473 28.48 4.79 -13.32
CA PRO A 473 28.63 4.07 -12.07
C PRO A 473 28.49 2.56 -12.32
N VAL A 474 28.94 1.75 -11.34
CA VAL A 474 28.83 0.29 -11.37
C VAL A 474 28.26 -0.21 -10.04
N GLY A 475 27.34 -1.17 -10.11
CA GLY A 475 26.67 -1.77 -8.95
C GLY A 475 25.41 -1.01 -8.53
N THR A 476 25.07 -1.12 -7.25
CA THR A 476 23.90 -0.45 -6.66
C THR A 476 24.14 1.06 -6.55
N VAL A 477 23.36 1.85 -7.27
CA VAL A 477 23.48 3.31 -7.34
C VAL A 477 22.46 4.02 -6.45
N TYR A 478 21.41 3.33 -6.04
CA TYR A 478 20.37 3.86 -5.17
C TYR A 478 19.74 2.74 -4.34
N GLN A 479 19.45 3.03 -3.08
CA GLN A 479 18.79 2.12 -2.14
C GLN A 479 17.89 2.90 -1.19
N ARG A 480 16.66 2.43 -1.01
CA ARG A 480 15.67 3.05 -0.12
C ARG A 480 14.69 2.01 0.39
N HIS A 481 14.37 2.07 1.68
CA HIS A 481 13.26 1.32 2.23
C HIS A 481 11.92 2.01 1.92
N ILE A 482 10.93 1.23 1.50
CA ILE A 482 9.59 1.69 1.12
C ILE A 482 8.59 1.29 2.21
N PRO A 483 8.19 2.20 3.13
CA PRO A 483 7.42 1.83 4.32
C PRO A 483 6.09 1.13 4.03
N TRP A 484 5.35 1.58 3.00
CA TRP A 484 4.04 1.01 2.66
C TRP A 484 4.12 -0.31 1.91
N LEU A 485 5.30 -0.69 1.40
CA LEU A 485 5.55 -2.04 0.87
C LEU A 485 6.24 -2.92 1.91
N SER A 486 6.88 -2.32 2.92
CA SER A 486 7.82 -3.00 3.83
C SER A 486 8.94 -3.73 3.08
N GLN A 487 9.36 -3.17 1.94
CA GLN A 487 10.41 -3.73 1.07
C GLN A 487 11.51 -2.71 0.82
N THR A 488 12.70 -3.19 0.51
CA THR A 488 13.83 -2.34 0.10
C THR A 488 13.94 -2.29 -1.41
N LEU A 489 13.79 -1.08 -1.96
CA LEU A 489 13.99 -0.82 -3.38
C LEU A 489 15.47 -0.50 -3.64
N THR A 490 16.06 -1.16 -4.64
CA THR A 490 17.36 -0.80 -5.18
C THR A 490 17.28 -0.46 -6.67
N LEU A 491 18.18 0.41 -7.12
CA LEU A 491 18.50 0.60 -8.53
C LEU A 491 19.95 0.15 -8.74
N ASP A 492 20.15 -0.85 -9.58
CA ASP A 492 21.46 -1.38 -9.93
C ASP A 492 21.80 -1.04 -11.37
N THR A 493 23.04 -0.71 -11.67
CA THR A 493 23.50 -0.70 -13.07
C THR A 493 23.38 -2.11 -13.65
N VAL A 494 22.97 -2.20 -14.92
CA VAL A 494 22.79 -3.49 -15.60
C VAL A 494 24.08 -4.32 -15.55
N ASP A 495 23.95 -5.55 -15.06
CA ASP A 495 24.91 -6.62 -15.28
C ASP A 495 24.36 -7.48 -16.41
N ILE A 496 25.00 -7.38 -17.57
CA ILE A 496 24.51 -7.96 -18.81
C ILE A 496 24.37 -9.50 -18.69
N GLU A 497 25.31 -10.18 -18.02
CA GLU A 497 25.25 -11.63 -17.85
C GLU A 497 24.13 -12.04 -16.89
N ARG A 498 23.98 -11.31 -15.79
CA ARG A 498 22.94 -11.58 -14.78
C ARG A 498 21.54 -11.24 -15.26
N ASP A 499 21.37 -10.10 -15.95
CA ASP A 499 20.07 -9.46 -16.15
C ASP A 499 19.44 -9.75 -17.52
N LEU A 500 20.23 -10.19 -18.51
CA LEU A 500 19.73 -10.49 -19.86
C LEU A 500 18.54 -11.46 -19.88
N PRO A 501 18.51 -12.57 -19.11
CA PRO A 501 17.36 -13.49 -19.16
C PRO A 501 16.05 -12.83 -18.74
N ALA A 502 16.08 -12.00 -17.70
CA ALA A 502 14.90 -11.25 -17.25
C ALA A 502 14.50 -10.20 -18.28
N PHE A 503 15.47 -9.41 -18.75
CA PHE A 503 15.25 -8.38 -19.77
C PHE A 503 14.64 -8.95 -21.06
N ASN A 504 15.17 -10.08 -21.56
CA ASN A 504 14.65 -10.73 -22.76
C ASN A 504 13.22 -11.22 -22.58
N ARG A 505 12.92 -11.85 -21.44
CA ARG A 505 11.54 -12.27 -21.14
C ARG A 505 10.60 -11.06 -21.12
N TRP A 506 11.00 -9.97 -20.46
CA TRP A 506 10.15 -8.79 -20.36
C TRP A 506 9.94 -8.10 -21.71
N MET A 507 10.96 -7.99 -22.56
CA MET A 507 10.83 -7.39 -23.89
C MET A 507 9.92 -8.19 -24.83
N ASN A 508 9.72 -9.47 -24.56
CA ASN A 508 8.80 -10.34 -25.30
C ASN A 508 7.40 -10.43 -24.66
N ASP A 509 7.17 -9.77 -23.51
CA ASP A 509 5.83 -9.65 -22.93
C ASP A 509 4.92 -8.80 -23.85
N PRO A 510 3.68 -9.23 -24.14
CA PRO A 510 2.78 -8.52 -25.06
C PRO A 510 2.47 -7.07 -24.63
N VAL A 511 2.38 -6.80 -23.32
CA VAL A 511 2.09 -5.45 -22.81
C VAL A 511 3.32 -4.55 -22.96
N VAL A 512 4.50 -5.08 -22.65
CA VAL A 512 5.76 -4.34 -22.77
C VAL A 512 6.09 -4.04 -24.23
N SER A 513 6.02 -5.06 -25.08
CA SER A 513 6.37 -4.96 -26.48
C SER A 513 5.47 -4.02 -27.28
N TYR A 514 4.22 -3.83 -26.87
CA TYR A 514 3.33 -2.81 -27.44
C TYR A 514 3.92 -1.38 -27.32
N PHE A 515 4.66 -1.09 -26.25
CA PHE A 515 5.23 0.24 -26.02
C PHE A 515 6.69 0.37 -26.43
N TRP A 516 7.47 -0.70 -26.31
CA TRP A 516 8.91 -0.69 -26.59
C TRP A 516 9.25 -1.18 -27.99
N GLU A 517 8.39 -1.98 -28.62
CA GLU A 517 8.59 -2.54 -29.98
C GLU A 517 9.92 -3.31 -30.16
N GLU A 518 10.51 -3.78 -29.06
CA GLU A 518 11.84 -4.41 -29.05
C GLU A 518 11.81 -5.95 -28.91
N GLN A 519 10.76 -6.64 -29.34
CA GLN A 519 10.71 -8.12 -29.31
C GLN A 519 11.90 -8.77 -30.04
N GLY A 520 12.33 -9.94 -29.58
CA GLY A 520 13.43 -10.67 -30.21
C GLY A 520 14.10 -11.72 -29.32
N ASP A 521 15.16 -12.32 -29.85
CA ASP A 521 15.93 -13.33 -29.16
C ASP A 521 16.99 -12.75 -28.20
N LEU A 522 17.65 -13.63 -27.45
CA LEU A 522 18.71 -13.25 -26.51
C LEU A 522 19.87 -12.52 -27.18
N ALA A 523 20.19 -12.83 -28.45
CA ALA A 523 21.28 -12.19 -29.17
C ALA A 523 20.95 -10.74 -29.52
N LYS A 524 19.72 -10.47 -29.99
CA LYS A 524 19.22 -9.12 -30.23
C LYS A 524 19.26 -8.28 -28.95
N HIS A 525 18.77 -8.84 -27.84
CA HIS A 525 18.74 -8.10 -26.57
C HIS A 525 20.10 -7.93 -25.91
N ARG A 526 21.03 -8.88 -26.08
CA ARG A 526 22.44 -8.69 -25.71
C ARG A 526 23.01 -7.49 -26.45
N ALA A 527 22.87 -7.45 -27.77
CA ALA A 527 23.35 -6.34 -28.60
C ALA A 527 22.71 -4.99 -28.21
N TYR A 528 21.42 -4.98 -27.85
CA TYR A 528 20.74 -3.80 -27.31
C TYR A 528 21.41 -3.30 -26.02
N LEU A 529 21.60 -4.18 -25.03
CA LEU A 529 22.21 -3.82 -23.76
C LEU A 529 23.67 -3.40 -23.93
N ASP A 530 24.43 -4.03 -24.82
CA ASP A 530 25.80 -3.64 -25.17
C ASP A 530 25.85 -2.23 -25.78
N ALA A 531 24.89 -1.89 -26.66
CA ALA A 531 24.79 -0.56 -27.23
C ALA A 531 24.48 0.50 -26.16
N ILE A 532 23.55 0.21 -25.24
CA ILE A 532 23.27 1.08 -24.09
C ILE A 532 24.49 1.20 -23.16
N ALA A 533 25.24 0.12 -22.94
CA ALA A 533 26.47 0.14 -22.15
C ALA A 533 27.55 1.03 -22.79
N ALA A 534 27.66 1.03 -24.12
CA ALA A 534 28.61 1.84 -24.86
C ALA A 534 28.23 3.33 -24.97
N ASP A 535 26.93 3.69 -24.92
CA ASP A 535 26.48 5.07 -25.08
C ASP A 535 26.74 5.93 -23.81
N PRO A 536 27.66 6.91 -23.82
CA PRO A 536 27.97 7.71 -22.63
C PRO A 536 26.81 8.59 -22.13
N ARG A 537 25.76 8.77 -22.93
CA ARG A 537 24.62 9.64 -22.62
C ARG A 537 23.56 8.96 -21.76
N VAL A 538 23.52 7.61 -21.76
CA VAL A 538 22.47 6.80 -21.15
C VAL A 538 23.07 5.79 -20.18
N THR A 539 22.41 5.60 -19.04
CA THR A 539 22.74 4.53 -18.09
C THR A 539 21.53 3.61 -17.95
N GLY A 540 21.75 2.32 -18.24
CA GLY A 540 20.75 1.28 -18.00
C GLY A 540 20.76 0.86 -16.53
N LEU A 541 19.58 0.76 -15.93
CA LEU A 541 19.37 0.34 -14.55
C LEU A 541 18.34 -0.79 -14.48
N ILE A 542 18.50 -1.66 -13.49
CA ILE A 542 17.51 -2.66 -13.07
C ILE A 542 16.97 -2.23 -11.71
N GLY A 543 15.65 -2.09 -11.63
CA GLY A 543 14.97 -1.91 -10.36
C GLY A 543 14.76 -3.25 -9.68
N ARG A 544 15.04 -3.32 -8.38
CA ARG A 544 14.77 -4.49 -7.55
C ARG A 544 13.98 -4.14 -6.30
N LEU A 545 13.18 -5.09 -5.82
CA LEU A 545 12.54 -5.07 -4.51
C LEU A 545 13.00 -6.31 -3.74
N ASP A 546 13.65 -6.10 -2.60
CA ASP A 546 14.28 -7.16 -1.77
C ASP A 546 15.19 -8.11 -2.59
N GLY A 547 15.89 -7.55 -3.59
CA GLY A 547 16.81 -8.27 -4.48
C GLY A 547 16.15 -8.87 -5.73
N GLU A 548 14.82 -8.90 -5.82
CA GLU A 548 14.12 -9.39 -7.01
C GLU A 548 13.99 -8.31 -8.08
N ALA A 549 14.46 -8.59 -9.29
CA ALA A 549 14.35 -7.67 -10.43
C ALA A 549 12.91 -7.53 -10.90
N PHE A 550 12.43 -6.29 -11.07
CA PHE A 550 11.04 -6.03 -11.50
C PHE A 550 10.91 -5.20 -12.78
N GLY A 551 11.94 -4.41 -13.11
CA GLY A 551 11.87 -3.50 -14.23
C GLY A 551 13.22 -3.00 -14.69
N TYR A 552 13.24 -2.51 -15.93
CA TYR A 552 14.38 -1.92 -16.60
C TYR A 552 14.16 -0.42 -16.80
N PHE A 553 15.19 0.38 -16.57
CA PHE A 553 15.15 1.82 -16.69
C PHE A 553 16.33 2.32 -17.50
N GLU A 554 16.09 3.31 -18.36
CA GLU A 554 17.14 4.05 -19.03
C GLU A 554 17.13 5.47 -18.51
N VAL A 555 18.18 5.89 -17.81
CA VAL A 555 18.32 7.28 -17.36
C VAL A 555 19.32 8.01 -18.26
N TYR A 556 18.98 9.21 -18.71
CA TYR A 556 19.75 9.91 -19.74
C TYR A 556 19.95 11.40 -19.45
N TRP A 557 20.92 12.01 -20.15
CA TRP A 557 21.15 13.45 -20.17
C TRP A 557 20.30 14.11 -21.27
N ALA A 558 19.28 14.88 -20.88
CA ALA A 558 18.25 15.35 -21.79
C ALA A 558 18.79 16.26 -22.92
N LYS A 559 19.82 17.05 -22.65
CA LYS A 559 20.46 17.94 -23.65
C LYS A 559 21.04 17.18 -24.84
N GLU A 560 21.53 15.96 -24.59
CA GLU A 560 22.13 15.10 -25.61
C GLU A 560 21.12 14.11 -26.21
N ASP A 561 19.89 14.10 -25.71
CA ASP A 561 18.81 13.21 -26.13
C ASP A 561 17.96 13.82 -27.27
N ARG A 562 17.06 13.00 -27.85
CA ARG A 562 16.08 13.38 -28.87
C ARG A 562 15.04 14.38 -28.37
N ILE A 563 14.80 14.45 -27.05
CA ILE A 563 13.85 15.40 -26.45
C ILE A 563 14.37 16.85 -26.43
N ALA A 564 15.70 17.04 -26.52
CA ALA A 564 16.34 18.35 -26.39
C ALA A 564 15.78 19.46 -27.30
N PRO A 565 15.45 19.23 -28.59
CA PRO A 565 14.96 20.30 -29.47
C PRO A 565 13.56 20.81 -29.10
N PHE A 566 12.82 20.08 -28.26
CA PHE A 566 11.43 20.41 -27.95
C PHE A 566 11.28 21.33 -26.75
N TYR A 567 12.35 21.68 -26.05
CA TYR A 567 12.34 22.68 -24.98
C TYR A 567 13.75 23.25 -24.75
N ASP A 568 13.89 24.28 -23.91
CA ASP A 568 15.22 24.83 -23.58
C ASP A 568 15.98 23.91 -22.60
N ALA A 569 16.64 22.90 -23.16
CA ALA A 569 17.32 21.84 -22.43
C ALA A 569 18.57 22.35 -21.69
N GLY A 570 18.52 22.22 -20.37
CA GLY A 570 19.57 22.61 -19.45
C GLY A 570 20.74 21.65 -19.48
N ASP A 571 21.92 22.13 -19.08
CA ASP A 571 23.16 21.36 -19.11
C ASP A 571 23.09 20.08 -18.26
N HIS A 572 22.30 20.07 -17.19
CA HIS A 572 22.17 18.97 -16.24
C HIS A 572 20.76 18.38 -16.19
N ASP A 573 19.88 18.72 -17.13
CA ASP A 573 18.56 18.11 -17.18
C ASP A 573 18.69 16.61 -17.43
N ARG A 574 17.92 15.83 -16.67
CA ARG A 574 17.87 14.36 -16.79
C ARG A 574 16.52 13.92 -17.34
N GLY A 575 16.48 12.74 -17.91
CA GLY A 575 15.22 12.06 -18.19
C GLY A 575 15.33 10.57 -17.96
N TRP A 576 14.19 9.89 -18.05
CA TRP A 576 14.15 8.44 -17.92
C TRP A 576 13.10 7.80 -18.82
N HIS A 577 13.38 6.56 -19.22
CA HIS A 577 12.40 5.61 -19.74
C HIS A 577 12.30 4.43 -18.78
N ALA A 578 11.13 3.81 -18.72
CA ALA A 578 10.88 2.69 -17.83
C ALA A 578 10.10 1.59 -18.52
N LEU A 579 10.39 0.37 -18.08
CA LEU A 579 9.74 -0.86 -18.46
C LEU A 579 9.52 -1.67 -17.18
N ILE A 580 8.26 -1.96 -16.87
CA ILE A 580 7.90 -2.81 -15.72
C ILE A 580 7.55 -4.19 -16.24
N GLY A 581 8.54 -5.07 -16.18
CA GLY A 581 8.48 -6.39 -16.79
C GLY A 581 7.69 -7.40 -15.97
N GLU A 582 7.80 -7.33 -14.65
CA GLU A 582 7.07 -8.21 -13.75
C GLU A 582 5.67 -7.67 -13.44
N ALA A 583 4.64 -8.44 -13.83
CA ALA A 583 3.25 -8.05 -13.66
C ALA A 583 2.87 -7.79 -12.19
N ARG A 584 3.40 -8.60 -11.25
CA ARG A 584 3.12 -8.47 -9.81
C ARG A 584 3.66 -7.20 -9.15
N PHE A 585 4.59 -6.50 -9.80
CA PHE A 585 5.13 -5.22 -9.34
C PHE A 585 4.53 -4.03 -10.11
N ARG A 586 3.40 -4.25 -10.81
CA ARG A 586 2.56 -3.21 -11.39
C ARG A 586 1.49 -2.78 -10.38
N GLY A 587 0.89 -1.61 -10.58
CA GLY A 587 -0.16 -1.07 -9.71
C GLY A 587 0.28 0.13 -8.87
N LYS A 588 -0.69 0.79 -8.23
CA LYS A 588 -0.52 2.07 -7.50
C LYS A 588 0.59 2.00 -6.44
N PRO A 589 0.64 1.00 -5.53
CA PRO A 589 1.64 0.97 -4.45
C PRO A 589 3.10 0.89 -4.95
N PHE A 590 3.33 0.13 -6.02
CA PHE A 590 4.65 -0.01 -6.64
C PHE A 590 5.01 1.21 -7.49
N LEU A 591 4.05 1.76 -8.23
CA LEU A 591 4.26 2.97 -9.02
C LEU A 591 4.69 4.15 -8.15
N THR A 592 4.03 4.35 -7.01
CA THR A 592 4.39 5.39 -6.04
C THR A 592 5.70 5.09 -5.31
N ALA A 593 6.24 3.87 -5.40
CA ALA A 593 7.53 3.49 -4.84
C ALA A 593 8.68 3.74 -5.83
N TRP A 594 8.62 3.17 -7.04
CA TRP A 594 9.75 3.22 -7.97
C TRP A 594 9.89 4.57 -8.67
N MET A 595 8.78 5.23 -9.04
CA MET A 595 8.86 6.45 -9.87
C MET A 595 9.46 7.64 -9.11
N PRO A 596 9.03 7.92 -7.86
CA PRO A 596 9.74 8.90 -7.02
C PRO A 596 11.17 8.48 -6.70
N SER A 597 11.47 7.18 -6.61
CA SER A 597 12.82 6.69 -6.32
C SER A 597 13.80 6.90 -7.48
N VAL A 598 13.36 6.67 -8.73
CA VAL A 598 14.16 7.02 -9.93
C VAL A 598 14.35 8.53 -10.01
N SER A 599 13.30 9.32 -9.76
CA SER A 599 13.38 10.78 -9.76
C SER A 599 14.35 11.29 -8.69
N HIS A 600 14.29 10.71 -7.50
CA HIS A 600 15.18 11.02 -6.40
C HIS A 600 16.64 10.70 -6.75
N TYR A 601 16.89 9.49 -7.26
CA TYR A 601 18.22 9.10 -7.73
C TYR A 601 18.78 10.12 -8.74
N LEU A 602 17.99 10.51 -9.75
CA LEU A 602 18.43 11.48 -10.76
C LEU A 602 18.81 12.84 -10.17
N PHE A 603 18.06 13.32 -9.17
CA PHE A 603 18.40 14.55 -8.45
C PHE A 603 19.65 14.44 -7.57
N LEU A 604 19.95 13.25 -7.05
CA LEU A 604 21.12 13.00 -6.20
C LEU A 604 22.37 12.63 -7.00
N ASP A 605 22.22 12.08 -8.21
CA ASP A 605 23.32 11.63 -9.07
C ASP A 605 24.24 12.78 -9.50
N ASP A 606 23.68 13.99 -9.64
CA ASP A 606 24.37 15.27 -9.79
C ASP A 606 23.52 16.39 -9.19
N CYS A 607 24.04 17.08 -8.17
CA CYS A 607 23.31 18.12 -7.44
C CYS A 607 22.90 19.33 -8.31
N ARG A 608 23.52 19.51 -9.48
CA ARG A 608 23.15 20.57 -10.45
C ARG A 608 21.91 20.22 -11.26
N THR A 609 21.41 18.99 -11.18
CA THR A 609 20.16 18.58 -11.83
C THR A 609 18.98 19.33 -11.21
N GLN A 610 18.39 20.26 -11.97
CA GLN A 610 17.23 21.04 -11.54
C GLN A 610 15.91 20.54 -12.12
N ARG A 611 15.96 19.80 -13.25
CA ARG A 611 14.78 19.34 -13.98
C ARG A 611 14.93 17.90 -14.41
N ILE A 612 13.86 17.14 -14.25
CA ILE A 612 13.70 15.82 -14.85
C ILE A 612 12.59 15.90 -15.88
N VAL A 613 12.83 15.38 -17.07
CA VAL A 613 11.89 15.37 -18.18
C VAL A 613 11.49 13.95 -18.56
N ILE A 614 10.28 13.81 -19.10
CA ILE A 614 9.77 12.57 -19.66
C ILE A 614 8.85 12.84 -20.85
N GLU A 615 8.72 11.86 -21.73
CA GLU A 615 7.98 11.96 -22.99
C GLU A 615 7.03 10.76 -23.24
N PRO A 616 6.01 10.51 -22.38
CA PRO A 616 5.02 9.48 -22.67
C PRO A 616 4.22 9.83 -23.94
N ARG A 617 3.56 8.83 -24.52
CA ARG A 617 2.60 9.07 -25.60
C ARG A 617 1.45 9.95 -25.08
N ALA A 618 1.01 10.91 -25.88
CA ALA A 618 -0.02 11.88 -25.49
C ALA A 618 -1.40 11.24 -25.24
N ASP A 619 -1.66 10.09 -25.87
CA ASP A 619 -2.87 9.27 -25.70
C ASP A 619 -2.82 8.34 -24.47
N ASN A 620 -1.68 8.24 -23.77
CA ASN A 620 -1.54 7.39 -22.58
C ASN A 620 -2.02 8.11 -21.31
N HIS A 621 -3.33 8.32 -21.20
CA HIS A 621 -3.96 9.06 -20.09
C HIS A 621 -3.64 8.44 -18.71
N LYS A 622 -3.52 7.11 -18.60
CA LYS A 622 -3.17 6.41 -17.36
C LYS A 622 -1.76 6.78 -16.88
N MET A 623 -0.78 6.80 -17.80
CA MET A 623 0.58 7.24 -17.50
C MET A 623 0.63 8.73 -17.14
N ILE A 624 -0.06 9.58 -17.90
CA ILE A 624 -0.11 11.04 -17.65
C ILE A 624 -0.68 11.34 -16.25
N LYS A 625 -1.77 10.68 -15.85
CA LYS A 625 -2.35 10.81 -14.52
C LYS A 625 -1.37 10.35 -13.43
N SER A 626 -0.67 9.24 -13.67
CA SER A 626 0.33 8.70 -12.73
C SER A 626 1.53 9.65 -12.57
N LEU A 627 2.00 10.25 -13.66
CA LEU A 627 3.04 11.27 -13.66
C LEU A 627 2.64 12.51 -12.85
N GLY A 628 1.39 12.98 -13.03
CA GLY A 628 0.84 14.08 -12.25
C GLY A 628 0.84 13.81 -10.74
N ARG A 629 0.50 12.58 -10.32
CA ARG A 629 0.55 12.14 -8.92
C ARG A 629 1.98 12.13 -8.34
N CYS A 630 2.99 11.92 -9.18
CA CYS A 630 4.41 12.01 -8.80
C CYS A 630 5.00 13.41 -9.03
N GLY A 631 4.17 14.42 -9.29
CA GLY A 631 4.54 15.84 -9.40
C GLY A 631 5.06 16.31 -10.74
N TYR A 632 5.04 15.47 -11.78
CA TYR A 632 5.38 15.90 -13.13
C TYR A 632 4.27 16.81 -13.68
N ALA A 633 4.64 18.00 -14.12
CA ALA A 633 3.76 18.92 -14.80
C ALA A 633 3.66 18.55 -16.29
N HIS A 634 2.45 18.61 -16.84
CA HIS A 634 2.24 18.60 -18.28
C HIS A 634 2.62 19.99 -18.82
N VAL A 635 3.74 20.06 -19.57
CA VAL A 635 4.24 21.33 -20.14
C VAL A 635 3.58 21.62 -21.49
N LYS A 636 3.64 20.67 -22.43
CA LYS A 636 3.03 20.75 -23.77
C LYS A 636 3.07 19.40 -24.47
N GLU A 637 2.37 19.29 -25.59
CA GLU A 637 2.48 18.16 -26.52
C GLU A 637 3.31 18.53 -27.75
N PHE A 638 3.94 17.54 -28.37
CA PHE A 638 4.74 17.69 -29.58
C PHE A 638 4.84 16.35 -30.34
N ASP A 639 5.25 16.40 -31.61
CA ASP A 639 5.26 15.21 -32.48
C ASP A 639 6.70 14.71 -32.71
N PHE A 640 6.92 13.42 -32.44
CA PHE A 640 8.03 12.65 -32.99
C PHE A 640 7.58 11.97 -34.29
N PRO A 641 8.51 11.53 -35.16
CA PRO A 641 8.17 10.81 -36.39
C PRO A 641 7.26 9.57 -36.19
N HIS A 642 7.27 8.96 -35.00
CA HIS A 642 6.58 7.70 -34.70
C HIS A 642 5.51 7.82 -33.58
N LYS A 643 5.39 8.98 -32.90
CA LYS A 643 4.39 9.19 -31.83
C LYS A 643 4.12 10.67 -31.59
N ARG A 644 2.89 10.99 -31.19
CA ARG A 644 2.60 12.25 -30.49
C ARG A 644 2.94 12.08 -29.01
N ALA A 645 3.79 12.95 -28.47
CA ALA A 645 4.32 12.87 -27.12
C ALA A 645 3.86 14.05 -26.26
N MET A 646 3.80 13.82 -24.95
CA MET A 646 3.58 14.86 -23.95
C MET A 646 4.90 15.15 -23.22
N LEU A 647 5.32 16.41 -23.12
CA LEU A 647 6.48 16.83 -22.32
C LEU A 647 6.08 16.92 -20.84
N GLY A 648 6.45 15.91 -20.06
CA GLY A 648 6.35 15.92 -18.61
C GLY A 648 7.62 16.52 -17.99
N MET A 649 7.48 17.38 -16.98
CA MET A 649 8.62 17.98 -16.29
C MET A 649 8.43 18.00 -14.77
N LEU A 650 9.43 17.54 -14.04
CA LEU A 650 9.51 17.61 -12.58
C LEU A 650 10.67 18.52 -12.17
N LEU A 651 10.37 19.50 -11.31
CA LEU A 651 11.37 20.44 -10.78
C LEU A 651 11.95 19.91 -9.46
N ARG A 652 13.25 20.14 -9.27
CA ARG A 652 13.96 19.79 -8.02
C ARG A 652 13.28 20.42 -6.80
N GLU A 653 13.08 21.73 -6.85
CA GLU A 653 12.43 22.51 -5.78
C GLU A 653 11.07 21.91 -5.40
N ARG A 654 10.25 21.56 -6.39
CA ARG A 654 8.96 20.93 -6.14
C ARG A 654 9.10 19.55 -5.49
N PHE A 655 9.99 18.71 -6.02
CA PHE A 655 10.19 17.36 -5.51
C PHE A 655 10.57 17.35 -4.02
N PHE A 656 11.52 18.20 -3.64
CA PHE A 656 11.98 18.30 -2.26
C PHE A 656 11.08 19.14 -1.35
N GLY A 657 10.56 20.26 -1.83
CA GLY A 657 9.67 21.14 -1.07
C GLY A 657 8.31 20.49 -0.73
N GLU A 658 7.75 19.72 -1.66
CA GLU A 658 6.48 19.00 -1.48
C GLU A 658 6.66 17.56 -0.93
N ALA A 659 7.91 17.11 -0.72
CA ALA A 659 8.23 15.75 -0.24
C ALA A 659 7.57 14.62 -1.07
N LEU A 660 7.69 14.70 -2.40
CA LEU A 660 7.02 13.82 -3.35
C LEU A 660 7.52 12.36 -3.35
N TRP A 661 8.50 12.03 -2.51
CA TRP A 661 8.92 10.66 -2.23
C TRP A 661 7.97 9.92 -1.29
N ILE A 662 7.09 10.61 -0.57
CA ILE A 662 6.03 10.01 0.24
C ILE A 662 4.73 10.10 -0.56
N PRO A 663 3.95 9.02 -0.70
CA PRO A 663 2.63 9.10 -1.30
C PRO A 663 1.79 10.11 -0.51
N GLN A 664 1.43 11.22 -1.14
CA GLN A 664 0.52 12.17 -0.52
C GLN A 664 -0.89 11.58 -0.55
N GLY A 665 -1.64 11.70 0.56
CA GLY A 665 -3.10 11.67 0.48
C GLY A 665 -3.57 12.82 -0.43
N GLU A 666 -4.57 12.59 -1.28
CA GLU A 666 -4.91 13.52 -2.38
C GLU A 666 -5.11 14.97 -1.87
N GLN A 667 -4.18 15.88 -2.20
CA GLN A 667 -4.48 17.31 -2.29
C GLN A 667 -4.87 17.66 -3.73
N PRO A 668 -5.79 18.61 -3.94
CA PRO A 668 -6.21 19.01 -5.28
C PRO A 668 -5.02 19.56 -6.05
N THR A 669 -4.79 19.05 -7.26
CA THR A 669 -3.85 19.64 -8.22
C THR A 669 -4.30 21.05 -8.54
N ILE A 670 -3.66 22.06 -7.94
CA ILE A 670 -3.78 23.43 -8.42
C ILE A 670 -2.96 23.50 -9.71
N SER A 671 -3.63 23.35 -10.85
CA SER A 671 -3.08 23.81 -12.13
C SER A 671 -2.78 25.31 -11.98
N PRO A 672 -1.59 25.80 -12.35
CA PRO A 672 -1.36 27.23 -12.44
C PRO A 672 -2.34 27.77 -13.48
N THR A 673 -3.36 28.48 -13.00
CA THR A 673 -4.34 29.14 -13.85
C THR A 673 -3.58 30.13 -14.70
N SER A 674 -3.86 30.08 -16.01
CA SER A 674 -3.38 31.06 -16.98
C SER A 674 -3.51 32.46 -16.39
N ALA A 675 -2.38 33.15 -16.26
CA ALA A 675 -2.36 34.56 -15.92
C ALA A 675 -3.30 35.28 -16.89
N LYS A 676 -4.44 35.76 -16.39
CA LYS A 676 -5.29 36.70 -17.13
C LYS A 676 -4.38 37.83 -17.55
N ARG A 677 -4.28 38.04 -18.86
CA ARG A 677 -3.78 39.28 -19.48
C ARG A 677 -4.47 40.44 -18.76
N ALA A 678 -3.72 41.16 -17.94
CA ALA A 678 -4.17 42.46 -17.46
C ALA A 678 -4.27 43.36 -18.69
N GLU A 679 -5.49 43.72 -19.05
CA GLU A 679 -5.75 44.82 -19.97
C GLU A 679 -5.14 46.08 -19.36
N LEU A 680 -4.19 46.68 -20.09
CA LEU A 680 -3.65 47.99 -19.77
C LEU A 680 -4.79 49.02 -19.91
N PRO A 681 -5.07 49.83 -18.89
CA PRO A 681 -5.99 50.94 -19.06
C PRO A 681 -5.28 52.04 -19.87
N THR A 682 -5.83 52.32 -21.04
CA THR A 682 -5.64 53.57 -21.76
C THR A 682 -6.24 54.70 -20.95
N GLU A 683 -5.42 55.63 -20.46
CA GLU A 683 -5.80 57.03 -20.41
C GLU A 683 -4.59 57.95 -20.23
N ASP A 684 -4.64 59.04 -21.00
CA ASP A 684 -3.73 60.16 -21.08
C ASP A 684 -3.39 60.76 -19.72
N THR A 685 -2.10 61.01 -19.46
CA THR A 685 -1.72 62.31 -18.90
C THR A 685 -0.29 62.68 -19.24
N THR A 686 -0.21 63.80 -19.95
CA THR A 686 0.95 64.65 -20.24
C THR A 686 1.93 64.83 -19.08
N CYS A 687 3.22 64.69 -19.36
CA CYS A 687 4.25 65.44 -18.66
C CYS A 687 5.30 65.95 -19.67
N LYS A 688 5.28 67.27 -19.91
CA LYS A 688 6.29 68.00 -20.68
C LYS A 688 7.48 68.34 -19.78
N SER A 689 8.66 68.13 -20.35
CA SER A 689 9.90 68.92 -20.23
C SER A 689 10.57 69.14 -18.86
N MET A 690 11.83 68.73 -18.80
CA MET A 690 13.08 69.44 -18.44
C MET A 690 14.08 68.32 -18.12
N THR A 691 15.20 68.09 -18.80
CA THR A 691 16.18 68.96 -19.48
C THR A 691 16.99 68.11 -20.44
#